data_AF-A0A496PT21-F1
#
_entry.id   AF-A0A496PT21-F1
#
_cell.length_a   1.000
_cell.length_b   1.000
_cell.length_c   1.000
_cell.angle_alpha   90.00
_cell.angle_beta   90.00
_cell.angle_gamma   90.00
#
_symmetry.space_group_name_H-M   'P 1'
#
loop_
_entity.id
_entity.type
_entity.pdbx_description
1 polymer ?
#
loop_
_entity_poly.entity_id
_entity_poly.type
_entity_poly.pdbx_seq_one_letter_code
_entity_poly.pdbx_strand_id
1 'polypeptide(L)'
;MIRSAKILQQFLLGGFFTCVLAALAYAQALPPPENIEDRKVVRVMVSAKAQELAEEYAEILMELEDLAVDYGKNLMEFNSKSVAMQRKQLTRLAVKLAKGIYLDDIDLLVSDLNETTRELQEREKELKANDRKAYRVTRSLRRDLEAIKVVLQFEVGEQLQQEELLNREVAIYLQEFNFDLAEMMFELQIQLKDLGDTLAMIELDFEIPEVPEIPELAPLNEEHEVEEIPHSSETLIVYRPSKPAMPIESERLYTTSSGTTVAMREVTDSVEVISSSIPIYINSPTGQVKITGWDRKKILAQSQIEISSKSQQNVKDLVEQIQLTASPGDSGILVEVKTPDITDLSTTINKSQMEVMVPRNNRLVCSSAFGLITVTDIQSSVSINANNSSVTVSDISDAVSIINNMGNVTLTNIKGDIIVQSSFAPVTISDCSGNMEIKNSYAAIELSGCEGNVIIHNNGEIRLAHHEGSISINNSSGLVEIRDLVGDVAVTNSYNPVLLDGVEGSVRAENQRGIITALNIDGSLSIDNRYAPVTVRYLTGTLDIENHNGPIEVLVSEDISGSSMIHSSNSTIILTIEDDVALDLIASTINGEIKSSWPIDIITSGNTREAKFVLGGGGPSLTITGSNSNIIFNQLH
;
A
#
# COMPACT_ATOMS: atom_id res chain seq x y z
N MET A 1 -47.34 43.17 35.32
CA MET A 1 -46.40 42.05 35.06
C MET A 1 -47.05 41.10 34.07
N ILE A 2 -46.28 40.57 33.13
CA ILE A 2 -46.68 39.59 32.09
C ILE A 2 -47.45 40.20 30.91
N ARG A 3 -46.71 40.80 29.96
CA ARG A 3 -47.06 40.86 28.52
C ARG A 3 -45.86 41.37 27.70
N SER A 4 -44.88 40.48 27.50
CA SER A 4 -43.80 40.62 26.50
C SER A 4 -43.00 39.31 26.44
N ALA A 5 -43.64 38.24 25.95
CA ALA A 5 -42.99 36.94 25.71
C ALA A 5 -43.76 36.10 24.66
N LYS A 6 -44.16 36.71 23.54
CA LYS A 6 -44.93 36.00 22.48
C LYS A 6 -44.58 36.36 21.04
N ILE A 7 -43.37 36.90 20.78
CA ILE A 7 -42.90 37.22 19.41
C ILE A 7 -41.54 36.55 19.08
N LEU A 8 -40.99 35.69 19.94
CA LEU A 8 -39.66 35.09 19.74
C LEU A 8 -39.66 33.55 19.67
N GLN A 9 -40.74 32.96 19.15
CA GLN A 9 -40.91 31.50 19.13
C GLN A 9 -41.29 30.92 17.75
N GLN A 10 -41.02 31.63 16.64
CA GLN A 10 -41.43 31.19 15.31
C GLN A 10 -40.38 31.37 14.19
N PHE A 11 -39.07 31.48 14.49
CA PHE A 11 -38.08 31.82 13.45
C PHE A 11 -36.75 31.05 13.41
N LEU A 12 -36.59 29.87 14.06
CA LEU A 12 -35.24 29.26 14.13
C LEU A 12 -35.13 27.72 14.01
N LEU A 13 -36.07 27.01 13.39
CA LEU A 13 -35.95 25.53 13.26
C LEU A 13 -36.42 24.89 11.93
N GLY A 14 -36.71 25.66 10.87
CA GLY A 14 -37.44 25.12 9.71
C GLY A 14 -36.65 24.61 8.49
N GLY A 15 -35.31 24.65 8.47
CA GLY A 15 -34.55 24.46 7.22
C GLY A 15 -33.98 23.07 6.95
N PHE A 16 -33.74 22.29 8.01
CA PHE A 16 -33.06 20.99 7.88
C PHE A 16 -34.06 19.83 7.64
N PHE A 17 -35.27 19.98 8.17
CA PHE A 17 -36.24 18.90 8.25
C PHE A 17 -37.07 18.71 6.98
N THR A 18 -37.18 19.72 6.11
CA THR A 18 -37.96 19.63 4.85
C THR A 18 -37.22 18.92 3.73
N CYS A 19 -35.88 18.93 3.71
CA CYS A 19 -35.11 18.23 2.67
C CYS A 19 -35.01 16.72 2.89
N VAL A 20 -35.04 16.26 4.14
CA VAL A 20 -34.94 14.83 4.49
C VAL A 20 -36.21 14.07 4.09
N LEU A 21 -37.39 14.70 4.25
CA LEU A 21 -38.67 14.10 3.86
C LEU A 21 -38.86 13.97 2.34
N ALA A 22 -38.29 14.88 1.53
CA ALA A 22 -38.35 14.78 0.07
C ALA A 22 -37.48 13.63 -0.47
N ALA A 23 -36.36 13.34 0.19
CA ALA A 23 -35.50 12.20 -0.14
C ALA A 23 -36.16 10.86 0.23
N LEU A 24 -36.92 10.79 1.32
CA LEU A 24 -37.66 9.59 1.72
C LEU A 24 -38.84 9.24 0.79
N ALA A 25 -39.53 10.24 0.22
CA ALA A 25 -40.66 9.99 -0.68
C ALA A 25 -40.23 9.43 -2.06
N TYR A 26 -39.04 9.80 -2.53
CA TYR A 26 -38.47 9.24 -3.76
C TYR A 26 -38.01 7.77 -3.57
N ALA A 27 -37.58 7.41 -2.36
CA ALA A 27 -37.07 6.07 -2.04
C ALA A 27 -38.16 5.00 -1.89
N GLN A 28 -39.40 5.36 -1.50
CA GLN A 28 -40.52 4.41 -1.37
C GLN A 28 -41.17 4.01 -2.70
N ALA A 29 -40.79 4.64 -3.81
CA ALA A 29 -41.31 4.31 -5.15
C ALA A 29 -40.43 3.32 -5.93
N LEU A 30 -39.31 2.88 -5.35
CA LEU A 30 -38.46 1.88 -6.00
C LEU A 30 -39.03 0.47 -5.74
N PRO A 31 -39.33 -0.31 -6.80
CA PRO A 31 -39.79 -1.67 -6.64
C PRO A 31 -38.67 -2.53 -6.01
N PRO A 32 -39.01 -3.60 -5.27
CA PRO A 32 -38.01 -4.50 -4.71
C PRO A 32 -37.17 -5.14 -5.82
N PRO A 33 -35.89 -5.49 -5.56
CA PRO A 33 -35.01 -6.05 -6.56
C PRO A 33 -35.59 -7.40 -7.05
N GLU A 34 -36.00 -7.43 -8.31
CA GLU A 34 -36.40 -8.66 -9.00
C GLU A 34 -35.19 -9.56 -9.25
N ASN A 35 -35.44 -10.88 -9.19
CA ASN A 35 -34.47 -11.97 -9.33
C ASN A 35 -33.38 -11.71 -10.38
N ILE A 36 -32.12 -11.80 -9.93
CA ILE A 36 -30.91 -11.63 -10.73
C ILE A 36 -30.60 -12.94 -11.47
N GLU A 37 -31.40 -13.28 -12.47
CA GLU A 37 -30.99 -14.17 -13.55
C GLU A 37 -31.54 -13.55 -14.85
N ASP A 38 -30.66 -13.27 -15.81
CA ASP A 38 -30.92 -12.67 -17.14
C ASP A 38 -30.94 -11.13 -17.26
N ARG A 39 -29.82 -10.46 -16.96
CA ARG A 39 -29.43 -9.24 -17.69
C ARG A 39 -28.12 -9.44 -18.44
N LYS A 40 -28.18 -9.46 -19.77
CA LYS A 40 -27.01 -9.36 -20.65
C LYS A 40 -26.32 -8.03 -20.38
N VAL A 41 -25.23 -8.07 -19.63
CA VAL A 41 -24.33 -6.93 -19.39
C VAL A 41 -23.60 -6.61 -20.69
N VAL A 42 -23.91 -5.46 -21.30
CA VAL A 42 -23.01 -4.85 -22.29
C VAL A 42 -21.86 -4.27 -21.49
N ARG A 43 -20.73 -5.00 -21.40
CA ARG A 43 -19.52 -4.47 -20.77
C ARG A 43 -19.00 -3.32 -21.62
N VAL A 44 -19.11 -2.09 -21.12
CA VAL A 44 -18.30 -0.99 -21.63
C VAL A 44 -16.85 -1.32 -21.23
N MET A 45 -15.95 -1.46 -22.20
CA MET A 45 -14.53 -1.63 -21.89
C MET A 45 -13.97 -0.31 -21.38
N VAL A 46 -13.95 -0.14 -20.06
CA VAL A 46 -13.27 0.95 -19.37
C VAL A 46 -11.77 0.63 -19.28
N SER A 47 -10.91 1.62 -19.47
CA SER A 47 -9.47 1.41 -19.34
C SER A 47 -9.08 1.12 -17.88
N ALA A 48 -8.05 0.29 -17.64
CA ALA A 48 -7.57 -0.02 -16.29
C ALA A 48 -7.19 1.24 -15.49
N LYS A 49 -6.71 2.27 -16.18
CA LYS A 49 -6.38 3.58 -15.60
C LYS A 49 -7.63 4.35 -15.15
N ALA A 50 -8.73 4.29 -15.91
CA ALA A 50 -9.98 4.91 -15.50
C ALA A 50 -10.63 4.18 -14.32
N GLN A 51 -10.44 2.86 -14.21
CA GLN A 51 -10.88 2.09 -13.06
C GLN A 51 -10.11 2.49 -11.78
N GLU A 52 -8.79 2.50 -11.83
CA GLU A 52 -7.92 2.90 -10.70
C GLU A 52 -8.28 4.32 -10.21
N LEU A 53 -8.43 5.27 -11.13
CA LEU A 53 -8.76 6.66 -10.80
C LEU A 53 -10.18 6.83 -10.24
N ALA A 54 -11.12 5.98 -10.67
CA ALA A 54 -12.47 5.95 -10.12
C ALA A 54 -12.49 5.39 -8.70
N GLU A 55 -11.69 4.36 -8.42
CA GLU A 55 -11.53 3.79 -7.08
C GLU A 55 -10.91 4.83 -6.11
N GLU A 56 -9.82 5.50 -6.52
CA GLU A 56 -9.23 6.62 -5.74
C GLU A 56 -10.24 7.75 -5.48
N TYR A 57 -11.02 8.13 -6.49
CA TYR A 57 -12.04 9.17 -6.34
C TYR A 57 -13.18 8.75 -5.40
N ALA A 58 -13.60 7.49 -5.45
CA ALA A 58 -14.60 6.95 -4.52
C ALA A 58 -14.10 6.95 -3.07
N GLU A 59 -12.82 6.64 -2.84
CA GLU A 59 -12.19 6.73 -1.51
C GLU A 59 -12.20 8.14 -0.95
N ILE A 60 -11.90 9.15 -1.78
CA ILE A 60 -11.96 10.56 -1.39
C ILE A 60 -13.38 10.98 -0.99
N LEU A 61 -14.40 10.49 -1.69
CA LEU A 61 -15.80 10.76 -1.34
C LEU A 61 -16.18 10.11 0.00
N MET A 62 -15.73 8.88 0.27
CA MET A 62 -15.95 8.23 1.56
C MET A 62 -15.27 9.00 2.71
N GLU A 63 -14.04 9.48 2.51
CA GLU A 63 -13.33 10.29 3.52
C GLU A 63 -14.07 11.61 3.81
N LEU A 64 -14.62 12.25 2.79
CA LEU A 64 -15.41 13.47 2.95
C LEU A 64 -16.72 13.23 3.70
N GLU A 65 -17.35 12.08 3.48
CA GLU A 65 -18.56 11.65 4.18
C GLU A 65 -18.29 11.44 5.67
N ASP A 66 -17.27 10.66 6.01
CA ASP A 66 -16.85 10.39 7.38
C ASP A 66 -16.53 11.68 8.14
N LEU A 67 -15.77 12.56 7.50
CA LEU A 67 -15.45 13.88 8.05
C LEU A 67 -16.72 14.68 8.31
N ALA A 68 -17.69 14.68 7.38
CA ALA A 68 -18.94 15.38 7.56
C ALA A 68 -19.79 14.83 8.72
N VAL A 69 -19.79 13.52 8.92
CA VAL A 69 -20.49 12.84 10.02
C VAL A 69 -19.84 13.17 11.36
N ASP A 70 -18.52 13.04 11.47
CA ASP A 70 -17.76 13.24 12.69
C ASP A 70 -17.84 14.69 13.17
N TYR A 71 -17.60 15.64 12.26
CA TYR A 71 -17.75 17.06 12.59
C TYR A 71 -19.22 17.43 12.80
N GLY A 72 -20.16 16.79 12.11
CA GLY A 72 -21.59 16.94 12.33
C GLY A 72 -21.99 16.64 13.78
N LYS A 73 -21.57 15.49 14.31
CA LYS A 73 -21.78 15.08 15.71
C LYS A 73 -21.10 16.03 16.69
N ASN A 74 -19.81 16.33 16.48
CA ASN A 74 -19.04 17.21 17.36
C ASN A 74 -19.59 18.63 17.41
N LEU A 75 -20.08 19.16 16.29
CA LEU A 75 -20.64 20.51 16.24
C LEU A 75 -21.97 20.64 16.97
N MET A 76 -22.70 19.54 17.25
CA MET A 76 -23.98 19.54 17.98
C MET A 76 -23.84 20.01 19.42
N GLU A 77 -22.68 19.79 20.04
CA GLU A 77 -22.39 20.13 21.44
C GLU A 77 -22.16 21.64 21.68
N PHE A 78 -22.03 22.44 20.61
CA PHE A 78 -21.75 23.88 20.68
C PHE A 78 -23.02 24.74 20.64
N ASN A 79 -22.95 25.93 21.24
CA ASN A 79 -24.02 26.94 21.11
C ASN A 79 -24.24 27.28 19.63
N SER A 80 -25.49 27.15 19.17
CA SER A 80 -25.88 27.18 17.76
C SER A 80 -25.42 28.43 17.01
N LYS A 81 -25.25 29.59 17.68
CA LYS A 81 -24.80 30.83 17.04
C LYS A 81 -23.32 30.87 16.68
N SER A 82 -22.45 30.22 17.45
CA SER A 82 -20.99 30.29 17.21
C SER A 82 -20.58 29.45 15.99
N VAL A 83 -21.27 28.31 15.78
CA VAL A 83 -20.94 27.29 14.78
C VAL A 83 -21.97 27.12 13.65
N ALA A 84 -22.95 28.02 13.55
CA ALA A 84 -24.04 27.93 12.56
C ALA A 84 -23.52 27.81 11.11
N MET A 85 -22.44 28.52 10.80
CA MET A 85 -21.86 28.57 9.45
C MET A 85 -21.17 27.25 9.10
N GLN A 86 -20.44 26.65 10.05
CA GLN A 86 -19.76 25.37 9.91
C GLN A 86 -20.77 24.26 9.65
N ARG A 87 -21.88 24.25 10.42
CA ARG A 87 -22.98 23.31 10.19
C ARG A 87 -23.61 23.49 8.82
N LYS A 88 -23.85 24.74 8.40
CA LYS A 88 -24.41 25.05 7.06
C LYS A 88 -23.51 24.52 5.95
N GLN A 89 -22.19 24.71 6.04
CA GLN A 89 -21.26 24.24 5.01
C GLN A 89 -21.14 22.72 4.95
N LEU A 90 -21.00 22.05 6.09
CA LEU A 90 -20.97 20.58 6.13
C LEU A 90 -22.26 19.96 5.61
N THR A 91 -23.40 20.57 5.92
CA THR A 91 -24.69 20.10 5.40
C THR A 91 -24.79 20.23 3.90
N ARG A 92 -24.27 21.34 3.34
CA ARG A 92 -24.26 21.54 1.89
C ARG A 92 -23.44 20.44 1.18
N LEU A 93 -22.27 20.11 1.72
CA LEU A 93 -21.43 19.03 1.20
C LEU A 93 -22.12 17.67 1.34
N ALA A 94 -22.61 17.34 2.53
CA ALA A 94 -23.29 16.06 2.80
C ALA A 94 -24.53 15.84 1.93
N VAL A 95 -25.32 16.88 1.67
CA VAL A 95 -26.51 16.78 0.80
C VAL A 95 -26.13 16.55 -0.66
N LYS A 96 -25.02 17.13 -1.14
CA LYS A 96 -24.55 16.91 -2.50
C LYS A 96 -23.93 15.52 -2.66
N LEU A 97 -23.21 15.06 -1.64
CA LEU A 97 -22.62 13.73 -1.56
C LEU A 97 -23.71 12.64 -1.54
N ALA A 98 -24.72 12.76 -0.67
CA ALA A 98 -25.85 11.83 -0.59
C ALA A 98 -26.76 11.83 -1.83
N LYS A 99 -26.65 12.83 -2.70
CA LYS A 99 -27.37 12.86 -3.99
C LYS A 99 -26.53 12.32 -5.15
N GLY A 100 -25.30 11.86 -4.89
CA GLY A 100 -24.38 11.40 -5.93
C GLY A 100 -23.89 12.50 -6.87
N ILE A 101 -24.11 13.78 -6.55
CA ILE A 101 -23.80 14.89 -7.48
C ILE A 101 -22.29 14.95 -7.78
N TYR A 102 -21.46 14.60 -6.80
CA TYR A 102 -20.01 14.57 -6.99
C TYR A 102 -19.53 13.35 -7.78
N LEU A 103 -20.35 12.31 -7.97
CA LEU A 103 -20.03 11.19 -8.86
C LEU A 103 -20.18 11.61 -10.34
N ASP A 104 -21.11 12.53 -10.61
CA ASP A 104 -21.38 13.02 -11.96
C ASP A 104 -20.46 14.18 -12.39
N ASP A 105 -19.97 14.98 -11.44
CA ASP A 105 -19.16 16.17 -11.70
C ASP A 105 -18.03 16.33 -10.66
N ILE A 106 -16.84 15.83 -11.01
CA ILE A 106 -15.62 15.88 -10.18
C ILE A 106 -15.16 17.32 -9.95
N ASP A 107 -15.26 18.18 -10.97
CA ASP A 107 -14.84 19.58 -10.88
C ASP A 107 -15.69 20.37 -9.89
N LEU A 108 -16.96 19.99 -9.74
CA LEU A 108 -17.85 20.59 -8.75
C LEU A 108 -17.39 20.34 -7.31
N LEU A 109 -16.84 19.17 -7.00
CA LEU A 109 -16.29 18.86 -5.67
C LEU A 109 -15.12 19.77 -5.33
N VAL A 110 -14.18 19.92 -6.28
CA VAL A 110 -13.01 20.80 -6.14
C VAL A 110 -13.45 22.25 -5.87
N SER A 111 -14.48 22.72 -6.60
CA SER A 111 -15.03 24.06 -6.43
C SER A 111 -15.67 24.25 -5.04
N ASP A 112 -16.52 23.33 -4.60
CA ASP A 112 -17.21 23.40 -3.31
C ASP A 112 -16.23 23.30 -2.12
N LEU A 113 -15.19 22.47 -2.20
CA LEU A 113 -14.15 22.37 -1.16
C LEU A 113 -13.33 23.66 -1.06
N ASN A 114 -12.99 24.28 -2.20
CA ASN A 114 -12.31 25.58 -2.22
C ASN A 114 -13.17 26.70 -1.64
N GLU A 115 -14.47 26.74 -1.98
CA GLU A 115 -15.40 27.71 -1.40
C GLU A 115 -15.51 27.52 0.12
N THR A 116 -15.71 26.28 0.56
CA THR A 116 -15.90 25.94 1.97
C THR A 116 -14.68 26.25 2.83
N THR A 117 -13.48 25.85 2.39
CA THR A 117 -12.23 26.10 3.13
C THR A 117 -11.93 27.59 3.26
N ARG A 118 -12.18 28.37 2.20
CA ARG A 118 -12.06 29.85 2.22
C ARG A 118 -12.99 30.48 3.24
N GLU A 119 -14.25 30.08 3.24
CA GLU A 119 -15.26 30.58 4.18
C GLU A 119 -14.93 30.24 5.64
N LEU A 120 -14.43 29.03 5.91
CA LEU A 120 -13.97 28.63 7.24
C LEU A 120 -12.76 29.46 7.70
N GLN A 121 -11.84 29.77 6.78
CA GLN A 121 -10.66 30.60 7.08
C GLN A 121 -11.03 32.03 7.46
N GLU A 122 -12.03 32.62 6.81
CA GLU A 122 -12.55 33.94 7.17
C GLU A 122 -13.18 33.90 8.57
N ARG A 123 -13.98 32.87 8.83
CA ARG A 123 -14.68 32.69 10.10
C ARG A 123 -13.72 32.43 11.29
N GLU A 124 -12.60 31.75 11.05
CA GLU A 124 -11.55 31.56 12.05
C GLU A 124 -11.02 32.88 12.62
N LYS A 125 -10.83 33.90 11.77
CA LYS A 125 -10.30 35.21 12.19
C LYS A 125 -11.23 35.89 13.19
N GLU A 126 -12.54 35.75 13.00
CA GLU A 126 -13.57 36.30 13.90
C GLU A 126 -13.71 35.51 15.20
N LEU A 127 -13.59 34.17 15.13
CA LEU A 127 -13.73 33.28 16.29
C LEU A 127 -12.53 33.32 17.22
N LYS A 128 -11.32 33.59 16.71
CA LYS A 128 -10.08 33.66 17.51
C LYS A 128 -10.16 34.65 18.68
N ALA A 129 -10.94 35.73 18.54
CA ALA A 129 -11.14 36.75 19.56
C ALA A 129 -12.32 36.45 20.51
N ASN A 130 -13.32 35.70 20.06
CA ASN A 130 -14.62 35.60 20.73
C ASN A 130 -14.90 34.23 21.37
N ASP A 131 -14.47 33.13 20.75
CA ASP A 131 -14.76 31.77 21.21
C ASP A 131 -13.60 30.82 20.85
N ARG A 132 -12.72 30.59 21.83
CA ARG A 132 -11.53 29.74 21.67
C ARG A 132 -11.87 28.28 21.36
N LYS A 133 -13.03 27.76 21.80
CA LYS A 133 -13.40 26.37 21.57
C LYS A 133 -13.95 26.21 20.14
N ALA A 134 -14.86 27.09 19.72
CA ALA A 134 -15.36 27.11 18.34
C ALA A 134 -14.24 27.38 17.32
N TYR A 135 -13.28 28.25 17.66
CA TYR A 135 -12.08 28.48 16.85
C TYR A 135 -11.28 27.18 16.60
N ARG A 136 -11.05 26.35 17.64
CA ARG A 136 -10.29 25.10 17.49
C ARG A 136 -10.99 24.13 16.55
N VAL A 137 -12.29 23.90 16.74
CA VAL A 137 -13.05 22.98 15.89
C VAL A 137 -13.14 23.48 14.45
N THR A 138 -13.37 24.78 14.25
CA THR A 138 -13.37 25.39 12.91
C THR A 138 -12.02 25.24 12.21
N ARG A 139 -10.93 25.43 12.96
CA ARG A 139 -9.57 25.28 12.44
C ARG A 139 -9.21 23.84 12.12
N SER A 140 -9.69 22.89 12.91
CA SER A 140 -9.54 21.46 12.66
C SER A 140 -10.30 21.08 11.39
N LEU A 141 -11.58 21.42 11.31
CA LEU A 141 -12.42 21.17 10.14
C LEU A 141 -11.82 21.74 8.85
N ARG A 142 -11.32 22.99 8.87
CA ARG A 142 -10.68 23.58 7.69
C ARG A 142 -9.42 22.81 7.29
N ARG A 143 -8.61 22.35 8.25
CA ARG A 143 -7.38 21.61 7.98
C ARG A 143 -7.66 20.26 7.35
N ASP A 144 -8.67 19.56 7.86
CA ASP A 144 -9.01 18.22 7.36
C ASP A 144 -9.63 18.33 5.95
N LEU A 145 -10.48 19.34 5.70
CA LEU A 145 -10.97 19.64 4.35
C LEU A 145 -9.85 20.12 3.39
N GLU A 146 -8.80 20.78 3.90
CA GLU A 146 -7.62 21.11 3.10
C GLU A 146 -6.78 19.88 2.76
N ALA A 147 -6.70 18.90 3.66
CA ALA A 147 -6.02 17.63 3.41
C ALA A 147 -6.72 16.86 2.28
N ILE A 148 -8.04 16.67 2.40
CA ILE A 148 -8.87 16.05 1.34
C ILE A 148 -8.68 16.76 0.00
N LYS A 149 -8.61 18.10 0.01
CA LYS A 149 -8.38 18.87 -1.22
C LYS A 149 -7.00 18.58 -1.86
N VAL A 150 -5.95 18.42 -1.05
CA VAL A 150 -4.60 18.13 -1.53
C VAL A 150 -4.56 16.72 -2.13
N VAL A 151 -5.16 15.75 -1.44
CA VAL A 151 -5.30 14.36 -1.90
C VAL A 151 -6.05 14.32 -3.23
N LEU A 152 -7.24 14.93 -3.30
CA LEU A 152 -8.04 15.05 -4.52
C LEU A 152 -7.29 15.68 -5.68
N GLN A 153 -6.45 16.69 -5.44
CA GLN A 153 -5.69 17.33 -6.50
C GLN A 153 -4.54 16.45 -7.00
N PHE A 154 -3.86 15.73 -6.12
CA PHE A 154 -2.68 14.93 -6.44
C PHE A 154 -3.03 13.58 -7.07
N GLU A 155 -3.99 12.87 -6.49
CA GLU A 155 -4.39 11.53 -6.92
C GLU A 155 -5.25 11.63 -8.19
N VAL A 156 -6.28 12.47 -8.15
CA VAL A 156 -7.28 12.55 -9.23
C VAL A 156 -7.04 13.74 -10.16
N GLY A 157 -6.80 14.93 -9.62
CA GLY A 157 -6.79 16.19 -10.38
C GLY A 157 -5.66 16.35 -11.41
N GLU A 158 -4.42 15.98 -11.09
CA GLU A 158 -3.28 16.08 -12.02
C GLU A 158 -3.39 15.08 -13.18
N GLN A 159 -4.01 13.93 -12.94
CA GLN A 159 -4.18 12.87 -13.94
C GLN A 159 -5.33 13.18 -14.91
N LEU A 160 -6.46 13.69 -14.41
CA LEU A 160 -7.60 14.09 -15.24
C LEU A 160 -7.30 15.28 -16.18
N GLN A 161 -6.38 16.15 -15.80
CA GLN A 161 -5.98 17.31 -16.64
C GLN A 161 -5.19 16.92 -17.89
N GLN A 162 -4.63 15.71 -17.94
CA GLN A 162 -3.79 15.26 -19.06
C GLN A 162 -4.59 14.58 -20.17
N GLU A 163 -5.80 14.07 -19.90
CA GLU A 163 -6.59 13.26 -20.84
C GLU A 163 -8.12 13.49 -20.70
N GLU A 164 -8.71 14.31 -21.58
CA GLU A 164 -10.15 14.67 -21.56
C GLU A 164 -11.10 13.45 -21.75
N LEU A 165 -10.61 12.38 -22.39
CA LEU A 165 -11.34 11.12 -22.57
C LEU A 165 -11.40 10.29 -21.27
N LEU A 166 -10.38 10.39 -20.40
CA LEU A 166 -10.27 9.64 -19.16
C LEU A 166 -11.34 10.05 -18.15
N ASN A 167 -11.64 11.35 -18.08
CA ASN A 167 -12.69 11.89 -17.21
C ASN A 167 -14.08 11.31 -17.53
N ARG A 168 -14.38 11.09 -18.83
CA ARG A 168 -15.63 10.45 -19.26
C ARG A 168 -15.68 8.97 -18.90
N GLU A 169 -14.56 8.26 -19.00
CA GLU A 169 -14.48 6.84 -18.63
C GLU A 169 -14.65 6.62 -17.13
N VAL A 170 -14.02 7.45 -16.30
CA VAL A 170 -14.15 7.45 -14.84
C VAL A 170 -15.60 7.69 -14.41
N ALA A 171 -16.26 8.70 -14.98
CA ALA A 171 -17.65 9.01 -14.68
C ALA A 171 -18.60 7.84 -15.05
N ILE A 172 -18.35 7.18 -16.20
CA ILE A 172 -19.13 6.00 -16.61
C ILE A 172 -18.92 4.83 -15.63
N TYR A 173 -17.69 4.60 -15.19
CA TYR A 173 -17.36 3.52 -14.25
C TYR A 173 -18.01 3.74 -12.88
N LEU A 174 -17.94 4.96 -12.34
CA LEU A 174 -18.58 5.33 -11.08
C LEU A 174 -20.11 5.15 -11.11
N GLN A 175 -20.73 5.35 -12.28
CA GLN A 175 -22.16 5.13 -12.48
C GLN A 175 -22.55 3.64 -12.55
N GLU A 176 -21.68 2.76 -13.08
CA GLU A 176 -21.89 1.30 -13.10
C GLU A 176 -21.67 0.64 -11.72
N PHE A 177 -20.83 1.23 -10.87
CA PHE A 177 -20.54 0.74 -9.49
C PHE A 177 -21.68 1.00 -8.48
N ASN A 178 -22.78 1.60 -8.92
CA ASN A 178 -23.91 2.07 -8.08
C ASN A 178 -24.83 0.95 -7.54
N PHE A 179 -24.37 -0.30 -7.48
CA PHE A 179 -25.12 -1.40 -6.87
C PHE A 179 -24.72 -1.70 -5.42
N ASP A 180 -23.49 -1.41 -4.99
CA ASP A 180 -23.03 -1.67 -3.61
C ASP A 180 -23.05 -0.42 -2.70
N LEU A 181 -22.87 0.78 -3.25
CA LEU A 181 -22.98 2.03 -2.48
C LEU A 181 -24.42 2.30 -1.99
N ALA A 182 -25.44 1.84 -2.72
CA ALA A 182 -26.84 1.98 -2.34
C ALA A 182 -27.21 1.15 -1.09
N GLU A 183 -26.55 0.00 -0.87
CA GLU A 183 -26.75 -0.86 0.29
C GLU A 183 -26.06 -0.30 1.55
N MET A 184 -24.91 0.36 1.38
CA MET A 184 -24.24 1.11 2.48
C MET A 184 -25.00 2.40 2.84
N MET A 185 -25.56 3.11 1.85
CA MET A 185 -26.40 4.28 2.09
C MET A 185 -27.76 3.95 2.75
N PHE A 186 -28.20 2.69 2.67
CA PHE A 186 -29.39 2.19 3.36
C PHE A 186 -29.19 2.12 4.89
N GLU A 187 -27.97 1.93 5.39
CA GLU A 187 -27.68 2.01 6.83
C GLU A 187 -27.78 3.45 7.37
N LEU A 188 -27.39 4.44 6.57
CA LEU A 188 -27.64 5.87 6.85
C LEU A 188 -29.14 6.19 6.92
N GLN A 189 -29.96 5.55 6.08
CA GLN A 189 -31.43 5.68 6.14
C GLN A 189 -32.04 5.09 7.41
N ILE A 190 -31.50 3.98 7.92
CA ILE A 190 -31.99 3.35 9.16
C ILE A 190 -31.67 4.22 10.38
N GLN A 191 -30.49 4.84 10.43
CA GLN A 191 -30.08 5.71 11.54
C GLN A 191 -30.80 7.07 11.56
N LEU A 192 -31.25 7.58 10.41
CA LEU A 192 -32.04 8.81 10.31
C LEU A 192 -33.54 8.61 10.61
N LYS A 193 -34.04 7.37 10.54
CA LYS A 193 -35.44 6.99 10.76
C LYS A 193 -35.89 7.14 12.22
N ASP A 194 -34.98 6.99 13.17
CA ASP A 194 -35.26 7.03 14.62
C ASP A 194 -35.58 8.45 15.14
N LEU A 195 -35.35 9.49 14.33
CA LEU A 195 -35.62 10.90 14.68
C LEU A 195 -36.94 11.47 14.12
N GLY A 196 -37.70 10.73 13.31
CA GLY A 196 -38.68 11.28 12.37
C GLY A 196 -40.16 11.20 12.73
N ASP A 197 -40.55 10.70 13.92
CA ASP A 197 -41.96 10.59 14.29
C ASP A 197 -42.52 11.93 14.81
N THR A 198 -42.82 12.88 13.91
CA THR A 198 -43.98 13.80 14.02
C THR A 198 -44.12 14.74 12.81
N LEU A 199 -45.14 14.44 12.01
CA LEU A 199 -46.01 15.34 11.22
C LEU A 199 -45.54 15.90 9.86
N ALA A 200 -46.47 15.73 8.91
CA ALA A 200 -46.40 15.94 7.47
C ALA A 200 -47.06 17.26 6.99
N MET A 201 -46.75 17.65 5.75
CA MET A 201 -47.67 18.01 4.64
C MET A 201 -47.13 19.14 3.74
N ILE A 202 -47.20 18.91 2.41
CA ILE A 202 -47.58 19.81 1.29
C ILE A 202 -46.69 19.64 0.03
N GLU A 203 -47.36 19.41 -1.10
CA GLU A 203 -46.96 19.07 -2.48
C GLU A 203 -46.43 20.25 -3.34
N LEU A 204 -45.76 19.95 -4.47
CA LEU A 204 -45.81 20.75 -5.72
C LEU A 204 -45.35 19.95 -6.98
N ASP A 205 -46.00 20.27 -8.10
CA ASP A 205 -46.08 19.59 -9.41
C ASP A 205 -44.81 19.55 -10.29
N PHE A 206 -44.78 18.57 -11.21
CA PHE A 206 -43.76 18.32 -12.25
C PHE A 206 -44.34 18.46 -13.68
N GLU A 207 -43.51 18.91 -14.64
CA GLU A 207 -43.67 18.65 -16.07
C GLU A 207 -42.37 18.05 -16.64
N ILE A 208 -42.49 16.99 -17.43
CA ILE A 208 -41.41 16.17 -18.02
C ILE A 208 -41.41 16.37 -19.55
N PRO A 209 -40.26 16.54 -20.22
CA PRO A 209 -40.18 16.44 -21.67
C PRO A 209 -39.67 15.06 -22.16
N GLU A 210 -40.21 14.63 -23.31
CA GLU A 210 -40.04 13.32 -23.96
C GLU A 210 -38.68 13.11 -24.66
N VAL A 211 -38.28 11.84 -24.75
CA VAL A 211 -37.04 11.29 -25.35
C VAL A 211 -37.28 10.87 -26.81
N PRO A 212 -36.33 11.11 -27.75
CA PRO A 212 -36.47 10.64 -29.14
C PRO A 212 -35.90 9.24 -29.38
N GLU A 213 -36.53 8.50 -30.30
CA GLU A 213 -36.23 7.11 -30.69
C GLU A 213 -34.96 6.96 -31.57
N ILE A 214 -34.30 5.79 -31.45
CA ILE A 214 -33.08 5.37 -32.18
C ILE A 214 -33.48 4.42 -33.34
N PRO A 215 -32.86 4.51 -34.53
CA PRO A 215 -33.18 3.62 -35.66
C PRO A 215 -32.37 2.30 -35.68
N GLU A 216 -33.04 1.23 -36.13
CA GLU A 216 -32.55 -0.15 -36.32
C GLU A 216 -31.55 -0.30 -37.49
N LEU A 217 -30.54 -1.18 -37.34
CA LEU A 217 -29.66 -1.64 -38.41
C LEU A 217 -29.73 -3.17 -38.59
N ALA A 218 -29.74 -3.58 -39.86
CA ALA A 218 -29.98 -4.94 -40.37
C ALA A 218 -28.77 -5.89 -40.24
N PRO A 219 -28.95 -7.23 -40.32
CA PRO A 219 -27.90 -8.20 -40.04
C PRO A 219 -27.11 -8.60 -41.30
N LEU A 220 -25.83 -8.92 -41.13
CA LEU A 220 -24.98 -9.55 -42.14
C LEU A 220 -24.28 -10.78 -41.55
N ASN A 221 -24.61 -11.95 -42.11
CA ASN A 221 -23.81 -13.16 -42.04
C ASN A 221 -22.63 -13.04 -43.02
N GLU A 222 -21.45 -13.53 -42.64
CA GLU A 222 -20.54 -14.28 -43.51
C GLU A 222 -19.39 -14.91 -42.67
N GLU A 223 -19.26 -16.23 -42.79
CA GLU A 223 -18.14 -17.06 -42.30
C GLU A 223 -16.88 -16.78 -43.12
N HIS A 224 -15.66 -16.84 -42.56
CA HIS A 224 -14.45 -17.36 -43.23
C HIS A 224 -13.34 -17.75 -42.23
N GLU A 225 -12.67 -18.84 -42.62
CA GLU A 225 -11.56 -19.67 -42.13
C GLU A 225 -10.48 -19.13 -41.17
N VAL A 226 -10.01 -20.07 -40.33
CA VAL A 226 -8.87 -19.98 -39.40
C VAL A 226 -7.62 -20.57 -40.08
N GLU A 227 -6.51 -19.82 -40.09
CA GLU A 227 -5.18 -20.33 -40.45
C GLU A 227 -4.24 -20.32 -39.23
N GLU A 228 -3.70 -21.50 -38.89
CA GLU A 228 -2.73 -21.74 -37.81
C GLU A 228 -1.30 -21.35 -38.21
N ILE A 229 -0.54 -20.71 -37.31
CA ILE A 229 0.92 -20.57 -37.42
C ILE A 229 1.58 -21.36 -36.27
N PRO A 230 2.56 -22.25 -36.54
CA PRO A 230 3.15 -23.10 -35.50
C PRO A 230 4.23 -22.37 -34.70
N HIS A 231 4.15 -22.47 -33.36
CA HIS A 231 5.24 -22.13 -32.46
C HIS A 231 6.21 -23.31 -32.33
N SER A 232 7.47 -23.11 -32.72
CA SER A 232 8.56 -24.05 -32.43
C SER A 232 9.29 -23.62 -31.16
N SER A 233 9.37 -24.52 -30.19
CA SER A 233 10.18 -24.39 -28.98
C SER A 233 11.51 -25.08 -29.23
N GLU A 234 12.62 -24.35 -29.28
CA GLU A 234 13.96 -24.92 -29.16
C GLU A 234 14.60 -24.44 -27.85
N THR A 235 14.81 -25.39 -26.94
CA THR A 235 15.51 -25.22 -25.68
C THR A 235 17.01 -25.14 -25.96
N LEU A 236 17.64 -23.98 -25.77
CA LEU A 236 19.09 -23.84 -25.87
C LEU A 236 19.77 -24.46 -24.64
N ILE A 237 20.43 -25.61 -24.84
CA ILE A 237 21.34 -26.20 -23.86
C ILE A 237 22.63 -25.38 -23.85
N VAL A 238 22.90 -24.69 -22.74
CA VAL A 238 24.13 -23.91 -22.54
C VAL A 238 25.28 -24.86 -22.13
N TYR A 239 26.26 -25.03 -23.02
CA TYR A 239 27.55 -25.64 -22.67
C TYR A 239 28.52 -24.57 -22.14
N ARG A 240 29.09 -24.79 -20.95
CA ARG A 240 30.20 -23.98 -20.40
C ARG A 240 31.51 -24.32 -21.12
N PRO A 241 32.21 -23.37 -21.78
CA PRO A 241 33.51 -23.65 -22.38
C PRO A 241 34.63 -23.69 -21.31
N SER A 242 35.54 -24.66 -21.43
CA SER A 242 36.61 -24.97 -20.47
C SER A 242 37.98 -24.34 -20.80
N LYS A 243 38.06 -23.38 -21.72
CA LYS A 243 39.29 -22.62 -22.02
C LYS A 243 38.95 -21.19 -22.45
N PRO A 244 39.68 -20.16 -21.99
CA PRO A 244 39.53 -18.81 -22.53
C PRO A 244 39.97 -18.81 -23.99
N ALA A 245 39.09 -18.37 -24.88
CA ALA A 245 39.45 -18.09 -26.26
C ALA A 245 40.45 -16.92 -26.32
N MET A 246 41.27 -16.90 -27.37
CA MET A 246 42.01 -15.70 -27.77
C MET A 246 41.02 -14.54 -28.01
N PRO A 247 41.45 -13.26 -28.05
CA PRO A 247 40.56 -12.17 -28.47
C PRO A 247 39.97 -12.52 -29.84
N ILE A 248 38.68 -12.85 -29.86
CA ILE A 248 37.93 -13.09 -31.09
C ILE A 248 37.19 -11.78 -31.33
N GLU A 249 37.63 -11.04 -32.34
CA GLU A 249 36.76 -10.09 -33.02
C GLU A 249 36.08 -10.84 -34.15
N SER A 250 34.77 -11.01 -34.07
CA SER A 250 34.00 -11.60 -35.16
C SER A 250 32.81 -10.71 -35.50
N GLU A 251 32.63 -10.50 -36.80
CA GLU A 251 31.52 -9.73 -37.36
C GLU A 251 30.75 -10.63 -38.32
N ARG A 252 29.43 -10.70 -38.14
CA ARG A 252 28.53 -11.43 -39.04
C ARG A 252 27.48 -10.47 -39.57
N LEU A 253 27.37 -10.35 -40.88
CA LEU A 253 26.39 -9.52 -41.57
C LEU A 253 25.50 -10.39 -42.46
N TYR A 254 24.18 -10.29 -42.29
CA TYR A 254 23.21 -10.95 -43.18
C TYR A 254 21.93 -10.11 -43.33
N THR A 255 21.18 -10.36 -44.40
CA THR A 255 19.92 -9.66 -44.67
C THR A 255 18.77 -10.66 -44.55
N THR A 256 17.73 -10.30 -43.81
CA THR A 256 16.53 -11.13 -43.63
C THR A 256 15.61 -11.04 -44.85
N SER A 257 14.67 -11.98 -44.97
CA SER A 257 13.66 -12.01 -46.04
C SER A 257 12.76 -10.76 -46.06
N SER A 258 12.65 -10.03 -44.96
CA SER A 258 11.96 -8.75 -44.82
C SER A 258 12.76 -7.53 -45.34
N GLY A 259 13.95 -7.74 -45.90
CA GLY A 259 14.82 -6.66 -46.41
C GLY A 259 15.59 -5.90 -45.32
N THR A 260 15.63 -6.42 -44.09
CA THR A 260 16.30 -5.81 -42.94
C THR A 260 17.73 -6.37 -42.84
N THR A 261 18.72 -5.49 -42.71
CA THR A 261 20.12 -5.92 -42.53
C THR A 261 20.39 -6.07 -41.04
N VAL A 262 20.96 -7.22 -40.64
CA VAL A 262 21.38 -7.52 -39.28
C VAL A 262 22.89 -7.69 -39.26
N ALA A 263 23.53 -7.07 -38.28
CA ALA A 263 24.93 -7.31 -37.96
C ALA A 263 25.09 -7.69 -36.50
N MET A 264 25.93 -8.69 -36.27
CA MET A 264 26.36 -9.10 -34.95
C MET A 264 27.87 -8.86 -34.84
N ARG A 265 28.29 -8.18 -33.77
CA ARG A 265 29.70 -8.01 -33.42
C ARG A 265 29.96 -8.58 -32.05
N GLU A 266 31.02 -9.38 -31.98
CA GLU A 266 31.55 -9.96 -30.76
C GLU A 266 32.96 -9.40 -30.53
N VAL A 267 33.18 -8.81 -29.36
CA VAL A 267 34.44 -8.19 -28.96
C VAL A 267 34.86 -8.76 -27.61
N THR A 268 36.14 -9.13 -27.49
CA THR A 268 36.70 -9.67 -26.24
C THR A 268 37.95 -8.89 -25.88
N ASP A 269 38.08 -8.49 -24.62
CA ASP A 269 39.26 -7.83 -24.08
C ASP A 269 39.64 -8.42 -22.71
N SER A 270 40.90 -8.27 -22.30
CA SER A 270 41.38 -8.84 -21.05
C SER A 270 42.55 -8.09 -20.44
N VAL A 271 42.54 -7.92 -19.12
CA VAL A 271 43.57 -7.20 -18.36
C VAL A 271 44.01 -7.99 -17.14
N GLU A 272 45.31 -7.99 -16.83
CA GLU A 272 45.83 -8.60 -15.60
C GLU A 272 45.61 -7.69 -14.39
N VAL A 273 45.24 -8.30 -13.27
CA VAL A 273 44.97 -7.60 -12.01
C VAL A 273 46.13 -7.81 -11.05
N ILE A 274 46.90 -6.76 -10.82
CA ILE A 274 48.16 -6.84 -10.06
C ILE A 274 47.90 -7.09 -8.57
N SER A 275 46.84 -6.51 -8.02
CA SER A 275 46.49 -6.57 -6.59
C SER A 275 44.98 -6.68 -6.36
N SER A 276 44.58 -7.38 -5.31
CA SER A 276 43.18 -7.46 -4.84
C SER A 276 42.67 -6.15 -4.24
N SER A 277 43.57 -5.24 -3.86
CA SER A 277 43.21 -3.91 -3.34
C SER A 277 42.69 -2.95 -4.41
N ILE A 278 42.82 -3.30 -5.69
CA ILE A 278 42.43 -2.44 -6.82
C ILE A 278 40.95 -2.68 -7.10
N PRO A 279 40.07 -1.66 -7.02
CA PRO A 279 38.66 -1.83 -7.36
C PRO A 279 38.48 -2.02 -8.87
N ILE A 280 37.42 -2.74 -9.22
CA ILE A 280 37.02 -3.00 -10.61
C ILE A 280 35.72 -2.24 -10.86
N TYR A 281 35.76 -1.37 -11.86
CA TYR A 281 34.62 -0.57 -12.31
C TYR A 281 34.08 -1.18 -13.61
N ILE A 282 32.80 -1.53 -13.62
CA ILE A 282 32.11 -2.07 -14.79
C ILE A 282 31.01 -1.09 -15.18
N ASN A 283 31.16 -0.47 -16.34
CA ASN A 283 30.17 0.44 -16.91
C ASN A 283 29.51 -0.19 -18.13
N SER A 284 28.20 -0.36 -18.09
CA SER A 284 27.41 -0.81 -19.23
C SER A 284 26.13 0.01 -19.30
N PRO A 285 26.06 1.01 -20.19
CA PRO A 285 24.90 1.90 -20.28
C PRO A 285 23.59 1.13 -20.52
N THR A 286 23.63 0.13 -21.41
CA THR A 286 22.46 -0.66 -21.80
C THR A 286 22.80 -2.14 -22.01
N GLY A 287 21.83 -3.01 -21.75
CA GLY A 287 21.91 -4.45 -22.04
C GLY A 287 22.12 -5.31 -20.80
N GLN A 288 22.28 -6.61 -21.03
CA GLN A 288 22.50 -7.57 -19.95
C GLN A 288 23.98 -7.64 -19.59
N VAL A 289 24.28 -7.53 -18.30
CA VAL A 289 25.64 -7.64 -17.76
C VAL A 289 25.70 -8.82 -16.82
N LYS A 290 26.56 -9.79 -17.13
CA LYS A 290 26.80 -10.95 -16.28
C LYS A 290 28.23 -10.88 -15.75
N ILE A 291 28.37 -10.80 -14.44
CA ILE A 291 29.64 -10.70 -13.73
C ILE A 291 29.83 -11.98 -12.92
N THR A 292 30.96 -12.64 -13.11
CA THR A 292 31.27 -13.91 -12.42
C THR A 292 32.65 -13.85 -11.81
N GLY A 293 32.75 -14.16 -10.53
CA GLY A 293 34.03 -14.26 -9.85
C GLY A 293 34.81 -15.53 -10.23
N TRP A 294 36.13 -15.43 -10.33
CA TRP A 294 37.01 -16.58 -10.55
C TRP A 294 38.38 -16.45 -9.85
N ASP A 295 39.13 -17.55 -9.78
CA ASP A 295 40.39 -17.62 -9.02
C ASP A 295 41.60 -17.02 -9.75
N ARG A 296 41.40 -16.42 -10.93
CA ARG A 296 42.49 -15.84 -11.73
C ARG A 296 42.63 -14.36 -11.44
N LYS A 297 43.89 -13.89 -11.35
CA LYS A 297 44.25 -12.47 -11.26
C LYS A 297 44.16 -11.77 -12.62
N LYS A 298 43.05 -11.96 -13.31
CA LYS A 298 42.80 -11.46 -14.66
C LYS A 298 41.34 -11.09 -14.77
N ILE A 299 41.04 -10.04 -15.52
CA ILE A 299 39.70 -9.71 -15.96
C ILE A 299 39.56 -10.17 -17.41
N LEU A 300 38.47 -10.86 -17.72
CA LEU A 300 38.10 -11.24 -19.07
C LEU A 300 36.71 -10.67 -19.34
N ALA A 301 36.60 -9.76 -20.30
CA ALA A 301 35.35 -9.17 -20.70
C ALA A 301 35.04 -9.59 -22.13
N GLN A 302 33.80 -9.99 -22.38
CA GLN A 302 33.28 -10.36 -23.69
C GLN A 302 31.95 -9.65 -23.89
N SER A 303 31.78 -9.00 -25.03
CA SER A 303 30.55 -8.30 -25.39
C SER A 303 30.04 -8.80 -26.74
N GLN A 304 28.75 -9.09 -26.79
CA GLN A 304 28.01 -9.48 -27.99
C GLN A 304 26.89 -8.48 -28.22
N ILE A 305 26.95 -7.74 -29.32
CA ILE A 305 25.95 -6.75 -29.69
C ILE A 305 25.42 -7.06 -31.09
N GLU A 306 24.10 -7.07 -31.23
CA GLU A 306 23.38 -7.25 -32.48
C GLU A 306 22.58 -5.99 -32.82
N ILE A 307 22.84 -5.42 -33.98
CA ILE A 307 22.17 -4.23 -34.51
C ILE A 307 21.44 -4.62 -35.79
N SER A 308 20.19 -4.15 -35.94
CA SER A 308 19.46 -4.27 -37.20
C SER A 308 18.95 -2.94 -37.70
N SER A 309 18.98 -2.75 -39.02
CA SER A 309 18.46 -1.55 -39.68
C SER A 309 18.02 -1.86 -41.11
N LYS A 310 17.18 -1.00 -41.69
CA LYS A 310 16.81 -1.07 -43.12
C LYS A 310 17.96 -0.69 -44.05
N SER A 311 18.94 0.09 -43.57
CA SER A 311 20.08 0.54 -44.37
C SER A 311 21.34 -0.26 -44.06
N GLN A 312 21.84 -1.02 -45.04
CA GLN A 312 23.05 -1.84 -44.88
C GLN A 312 24.31 -1.02 -44.53
N GLN A 313 24.45 0.19 -45.07
CA GLN A 313 25.61 1.04 -44.77
C GLN A 313 25.55 1.56 -43.33
N ASN A 314 24.36 1.96 -42.87
CA ASN A 314 24.16 2.44 -41.50
C ASN A 314 24.51 1.36 -40.47
N VAL A 315 24.13 0.11 -40.72
CA VAL A 315 24.49 -1.01 -39.84
C VAL A 315 26.01 -1.16 -39.73
N LYS A 316 26.74 -1.12 -40.85
CA LYS A 316 28.21 -1.23 -40.83
C LYS A 316 28.86 -0.09 -40.03
N ASP A 317 28.45 1.14 -40.28
CA ASP A 317 29.02 2.32 -39.62
C ASP A 317 28.76 2.32 -38.10
N LEU A 318 27.60 1.81 -37.64
CA LEU A 318 27.26 1.69 -36.22
C LEU A 318 27.99 0.53 -35.55
N VAL A 319 28.17 -0.58 -36.24
CA VAL A 319 28.87 -1.75 -35.72
C VAL A 319 30.34 -1.45 -35.48
N GLU A 320 30.98 -0.68 -36.36
CA GLU A 320 32.38 -0.26 -36.23
C GLU A 320 32.64 0.55 -34.95
N GLN A 321 31.63 1.28 -34.45
CA GLN A 321 31.72 2.11 -33.24
C GLN A 321 31.65 1.31 -31.93
N ILE A 322 31.22 0.05 -31.97
CA ILE A 322 31.18 -0.82 -30.80
C ILE A 322 32.62 -1.13 -30.38
N GLN A 323 33.00 -0.70 -29.18
CA GLN A 323 34.31 -0.95 -28.60
C GLN A 323 34.14 -1.44 -27.17
N LEU A 324 34.89 -2.48 -26.81
CA LEU A 324 35.02 -2.95 -25.43
C LEU A 324 36.44 -2.63 -24.98
N THR A 325 36.57 -1.87 -23.90
CA THR A 325 37.87 -1.52 -23.33
C THR A 325 37.95 -2.01 -21.89
N ALA A 326 38.92 -2.87 -21.62
CA ALA A 326 39.38 -3.16 -20.27
C ALA A 326 40.73 -2.47 -20.11
N SER A 327 40.84 -1.47 -19.23
CA SER A 327 42.12 -0.77 -19.03
C SER A 327 42.32 -0.30 -17.59
N PRO A 328 43.58 -0.21 -17.12
CA PRO A 328 43.87 0.44 -15.84
C PRO A 328 43.56 1.93 -15.94
N GLY A 329 42.65 2.42 -15.11
CA GLY A 329 42.38 3.84 -14.88
C GLY A 329 43.14 4.38 -13.65
N ASP A 330 42.93 5.65 -13.33
CA ASP A 330 43.65 6.34 -12.25
C ASP A 330 43.31 5.80 -10.84
N SER A 331 42.11 5.24 -10.65
CA SER A 331 41.58 4.77 -9.35
C SER A 331 41.29 3.27 -9.29
N GLY A 332 41.42 2.54 -10.40
CA GLY A 332 41.05 1.13 -10.50
C GLY A 332 41.13 0.58 -11.92
N ILE A 333 40.57 -0.59 -12.18
CA ILE A 333 40.47 -1.13 -13.55
C ILE A 333 39.07 -0.83 -14.08
N LEU A 334 38.97 -0.14 -15.22
CA LEU A 334 37.72 0.19 -15.88
C LEU A 334 37.45 -0.79 -17.01
N VAL A 335 36.27 -1.41 -16.97
CA VAL A 335 35.69 -2.21 -18.06
C VAL A 335 34.48 -1.46 -18.58
N GLU A 336 34.57 -0.99 -19.82
CA GLU A 336 33.51 -0.18 -20.44
C GLU A 336 33.20 -0.71 -21.83
N VAL A 337 31.90 -0.85 -22.11
CA VAL A 337 31.39 -1.09 -23.47
C VAL A 337 30.82 0.20 -24.03
N LYS A 338 31.41 0.68 -25.13
CA LYS A 338 30.89 1.82 -25.88
C LYS A 338 29.88 1.32 -26.89
N THR A 339 28.61 1.63 -26.66
CA THR A 339 27.52 1.39 -27.61
C THR A 339 27.36 2.60 -28.53
N PRO A 340 27.00 2.42 -29.81
CA PRO A 340 26.75 3.52 -30.72
C PRO A 340 25.49 4.31 -30.34
N ASP A 341 25.52 5.62 -30.55
CA ASP A 341 24.34 6.48 -30.39
C ASP A 341 23.40 6.28 -31.58
N ILE A 342 22.20 5.79 -31.31
CA ILE A 342 21.19 5.55 -32.36
C ILE A 342 20.32 6.79 -32.49
N THR A 343 20.49 7.51 -33.60
CA THR A 343 19.65 8.67 -33.95
C THR A 343 18.51 8.31 -34.92
N ASP A 344 18.58 7.15 -35.56
CA ASP A 344 17.62 6.72 -36.58
C ASP A 344 16.56 5.76 -35.99
N LEU A 345 15.29 6.14 -36.13
CA LEU A 345 14.12 5.35 -35.69
C LEU A 345 14.00 4.00 -36.41
N SER A 346 14.68 3.83 -37.56
CA SER A 346 14.67 2.57 -38.32
C SER A 346 15.69 1.53 -37.85
N THR A 347 16.46 1.86 -36.80
CA THR A 347 17.56 1.05 -36.29
C THR A 347 17.29 0.59 -34.85
N THR A 348 17.49 -0.69 -34.59
CA THR A 348 17.27 -1.31 -33.27
C THR A 348 18.48 -2.11 -32.83
N ILE A 349 18.79 -2.05 -31.53
CA ILE A 349 19.70 -3.00 -30.88
C ILE A 349 18.84 -4.19 -30.47
N ASN A 350 18.98 -5.30 -31.18
CA ASN A 350 18.19 -6.51 -30.91
C ASN A 350 18.75 -7.26 -29.70
N LYS A 351 20.07 -7.19 -29.49
CA LYS A 351 20.77 -7.90 -28.43
C LYS A 351 21.97 -7.09 -27.96
N SER A 352 22.14 -6.96 -26.64
CA SER A 352 23.34 -6.41 -26.00
C SER A 352 23.62 -7.24 -24.76
N GLN A 353 24.67 -8.06 -24.79
CA GLN A 353 25.09 -8.91 -23.68
C GLN A 353 26.58 -8.73 -23.42
N MET A 354 26.94 -8.47 -22.18
CA MET A 354 28.32 -8.39 -21.72
C MET A 354 28.54 -9.42 -20.60
N GLU A 355 29.53 -10.29 -20.77
CA GLU A 355 29.98 -11.22 -19.75
C GLU A 355 31.38 -10.81 -19.27
N VAL A 356 31.54 -10.64 -17.97
CA VAL A 356 32.79 -10.20 -17.34
C VAL A 356 33.19 -11.18 -16.24
N MET A 357 34.34 -11.81 -16.40
CA MET A 357 34.95 -12.62 -15.35
C MET A 357 35.96 -11.76 -14.57
N VAL A 358 35.79 -11.67 -13.25
CA VAL A 358 36.60 -10.82 -12.37
C VAL A 358 37.22 -11.65 -11.24
N PRO A 359 38.42 -11.30 -10.73
CA PRO A 359 38.98 -11.98 -9.57
C PRO A 359 38.08 -11.82 -8.34
N ARG A 360 37.81 -12.91 -7.61
CA ARG A 360 36.83 -12.92 -6.50
C ARG A 360 37.13 -11.93 -5.36
N ASN A 361 38.41 -11.65 -5.12
CA ASN A 361 38.87 -10.87 -3.96
C ASN A 361 38.94 -9.36 -4.20
N ASN A 362 38.45 -8.88 -5.34
CA ASN A 362 38.49 -7.46 -5.70
C ASN A 362 37.12 -6.82 -5.44
N ARG A 363 37.14 -5.59 -4.91
CA ARG A 363 35.93 -4.78 -4.78
C ARG A 363 35.34 -4.50 -6.17
N LEU A 364 34.04 -4.68 -6.29
CA LEU A 364 33.30 -4.49 -7.54
C LEU A 364 32.39 -3.27 -7.44
N VAL A 365 32.45 -2.41 -8.45
CA VAL A 365 31.51 -1.30 -8.64
C VAL A 365 30.91 -1.43 -10.04
N CYS A 366 29.60 -1.65 -10.12
CA CYS A 366 28.88 -1.76 -11.38
C CYS A 366 27.93 -0.58 -11.53
N SER A 367 27.87 -0.02 -12.74
CA SER A 367 26.90 1.02 -13.09
C SER A 367 26.21 0.67 -14.39
N SER A 368 24.87 0.69 -14.38
CA SER A 368 24.05 0.45 -15.56
C SER A 368 22.76 1.26 -15.51
N ALA A 369 22.35 1.80 -16.65
CA ALA A 369 21.10 2.55 -16.73
C ALA A 369 19.91 1.62 -17.01
N PHE A 370 20.06 0.66 -17.93
CA PHE A 370 18.98 -0.22 -18.37
C PHE A 370 19.47 -1.64 -18.66
N GLY A 371 18.73 -2.65 -18.19
CA GLY A 371 18.95 -4.06 -18.53
C GLY A 371 18.84 -5.01 -17.35
N LEU A 372 19.62 -6.10 -17.40
CA LEU A 372 19.70 -7.11 -16.35
C LEU A 372 21.15 -7.22 -15.88
N ILE A 373 21.37 -7.02 -14.59
CA ILE A 373 22.69 -7.19 -13.96
C ILE A 373 22.64 -8.49 -13.17
N THR A 374 23.57 -9.40 -13.46
CA THR A 374 23.74 -10.63 -12.70
C THR A 374 25.16 -10.66 -12.13
N VAL A 375 25.32 -10.70 -10.81
CA VAL A 375 26.63 -10.79 -10.14
C VAL A 375 26.68 -12.07 -9.33
N THR A 376 27.74 -12.85 -9.50
CA THR A 376 27.88 -14.16 -8.84
C THR A 376 29.30 -14.40 -8.33
N ASP A 377 29.42 -15.06 -7.17
CA ASP A 377 30.66 -15.68 -6.67
C ASP A 377 31.80 -14.69 -6.36
N ILE A 378 31.50 -13.62 -5.63
CA ILE A 378 32.45 -12.57 -5.24
C ILE A 378 32.74 -12.62 -3.74
N GLN A 379 34.01 -12.49 -3.35
CA GLN A 379 34.46 -12.59 -1.95
C GLN A 379 34.68 -11.23 -1.26
N SER A 380 34.51 -10.13 -1.98
CA SER A 380 34.71 -8.76 -1.51
C SER A 380 33.44 -7.92 -1.74
N SER A 381 33.38 -6.74 -1.12
CA SER A 381 32.25 -5.82 -1.28
C SER A 381 31.84 -5.51 -2.74
N VAL A 382 30.53 -5.42 -2.95
CA VAL A 382 29.88 -5.13 -4.23
C VAL A 382 29.00 -3.89 -4.10
N SER A 383 29.17 -2.93 -5.02
CA SER A 383 28.31 -1.75 -5.12
C SER A 383 27.70 -1.66 -6.52
N ILE A 384 26.37 -1.62 -6.60
CA ILE A 384 25.64 -1.57 -7.87
C ILE A 384 24.80 -0.30 -7.89
N ASN A 385 25.01 0.52 -8.91
CA ASN A 385 24.13 1.63 -9.26
C ASN A 385 23.36 1.23 -10.52
N ALA A 386 22.14 0.74 -10.30
CA ALA A 386 21.16 0.50 -11.33
C ALA A 386 20.19 1.68 -11.31
N ASN A 387 19.82 2.26 -12.44
CA ASN A 387 18.70 3.22 -12.44
C ASN A 387 17.40 2.49 -12.78
N ASN A 388 17.38 1.78 -13.89
CA ASN A 388 16.21 1.09 -14.41
C ASN A 388 16.53 -0.34 -14.84
N SER A 389 17.25 -1.09 -13.98
CA SER A 389 17.72 -2.44 -14.30
C SER A 389 17.22 -3.46 -13.30
N SER A 390 16.93 -4.67 -13.76
CA SER A 390 16.73 -5.83 -12.88
C SER A 390 18.09 -6.29 -12.37
N VAL A 391 18.22 -6.53 -11.07
CA VAL A 391 19.49 -6.85 -10.42
C VAL A 391 19.36 -8.17 -9.70
N THR A 392 20.21 -9.13 -10.04
CA THR A 392 20.32 -10.42 -9.36
C THR A 392 21.75 -10.58 -8.83
N VAL A 393 21.90 -10.74 -7.53
CA VAL A 393 23.21 -10.93 -6.88
C VAL A 393 23.17 -12.21 -6.06
N SER A 394 24.13 -13.11 -6.30
CA SER A 394 24.26 -14.33 -5.52
C SER A 394 25.70 -14.61 -5.06
N ASP A 395 25.81 -15.36 -3.97
CA ASP A 395 27.08 -15.92 -3.47
C ASP A 395 28.14 -14.86 -3.19
N ILE A 396 27.79 -13.88 -2.35
CA ILE A 396 28.69 -12.79 -1.97
C ILE A 396 29.16 -12.97 -0.53
N SER A 397 30.46 -12.93 -0.28
CA SER A 397 31.01 -13.18 1.06
C SER A 397 31.17 -11.93 1.94
N ASP A 398 30.84 -10.74 1.41
CA ASP A 398 31.10 -9.44 2.04
C ASP A 398 29.91 -8.48 1.71
N ALA A 399 29.99 -7.22 2.12
CA ALA A 399 28.88 -6.26 2.06
C ALA A 399 28.40 -5.94 0.63
N VAL A 400 27.09 -5.76 0.48
CA VAL A 400 26.43 -5.42 -0.79
C VAL A 400 25.63 -4.13 -0.64
N SER A 401 25.86 -3.17 -1.55
CA SER A 401 25.09 -1.93 -1.62
C SER A 401 24.47 -1.76 -3.00
N ILE A 402 23.15 -1.64 -3.06
CA ILE A 402 22.39 -1.49 -4.31
C ILE A 402 21.55 -0.22 -4.23
N ILE A 403 21.71 0.61 -5.24
CA ILE A 403 20.80 1.71 -5.54
C ILE A 403 20.09 1.32 -6.82
N ASN A 404 18.76 1.24 -6.77
CA ASN A 404 17.88 1.03 -7.90
C ASN A 404 16.73 2.02 -7.89
N ASN A 405 16.10 2.29 -9.03
CA ASN A 405 14.86 3.04 -9.07
C ASN A 405 13.73 2.19 -9.62
N MET A 406 13.93 1.61 -10.81
CA MET A 406 12.95 0.79 -11.53
C MET A 406 13.56 -0.57 -11.92
N GLY A 407 13.19 -1.64 -11.23
CA GLY A 407 13.63 -3.00 -11.58
C GLY A 407 13.77 -3.90 -10.37
N ASN A 408 13.45 -5.18 -10.55
CA ASN A 408 13.42 -6.14 -9.46
C ASN A 408 14.83 -6.31 -8.88
N VAL A 409 14.95 -6.39 -7.56
CA VAL A 409 16.21 -6.67 -6.88
C VAL A 409 16.09 -8.02 -6.20
N THR A 410 16.93 -8.97 -6.59
CA THR A 410 16.98 -10.31 -6.02
C THR A 410 18.36 -10.56 -5.43
N LEU A 411 18.41 -10.85 -4.14
CA LEU A 411 19.61 -11.14 -3.38
C LEU A 411 19.55 -12.54 -2.78
N THR A 412 20.59 -13.35 -2.99
CA THR A 412 20.64 -14.73 -2.48
C THR A 412 22.01 -15.06 -1.92
N ASN A 413 22.09 -15.73 -0.76
CA ASN A 413 23.35 -16.23 -0.19
C ASN A 413 24.44 -15.15 -0.05
N ILE A 414 24.13 -14.08 0.69
CA ILE A 414 25.05 -12.97 0.99
C ILE A 414 25.46 -13.07 2.45
N LYS A 415 26.77 -12.98 2.74
CA LYS A 415 27.31 -13.15 4.10
C LYS A 415 27.70 -11.86 4.83
N GLY A 416 27.58 -10.72 4.16
CA GLY A 416 27.89 -9.41 4.72
C GLY A 416 26.67 -8.50 4.81
N ASP A 417 26.88 -7.28 5.32
CA ASP A 417 25.81 -6.30 5.46
C ASP A 417 25.22 -5.89 4.11
N ILE A 418 23.90 -5.68 4.06
CA ILE A 418 23.15 -5.36 2.84
C ILE A 418 22.50 -3.99 3.00
N ILE A 419 22.68 -3.12 2.01
CA ILE A 419 21.98 -1.85 1.91
C ILE A 419 21.28 -1.79 0.56
N VAL A 420 19.96 -1.77 0.56
CA VAL A 420 19.14 -1.66 -0.67
C VAL A 420 18.32 -0.38 -0.61
N GLN A 421 18.49 0.46 -1.61
CA GLN A 421 17.63 1.61 -1.85
C GLN A 421 16.94 1.41 -3.20
N SER A 422 15.62 1.21 -3.17
CA SER A 422 14.74 1.07 -4.34
C SER A 422 13.53 2.02 -4.19
N SER A 423 12.73 2.16 -5.24
CA SER A 423 11.51 3.00 -5.20
C SER A 423 10.27 2.24 -5.66
N PHE A 424 10.31 1.61 -6.84
CA PHE A 424 9.09 1.18 -7.54
C PHE A 424 8.99 -0.33 -7.82
N ALA A 425 10.01 -1.10 -7.47
CA ALA A 425 10.09 -2.50 -7.85
C ALA A 425 10.35 -3.41 -6.65
N PRO A 426 9.90 -4.68 -6.71
CA PRO A 426 9.98 -5.60 -5.59
C PRO A 426 11.43 -5.95 -5.25
N VAL A 427 11.65 -6.18 -3.96
CA VAL A 427 12.94 -6.59 -3.39
C VAL A 427 12.76 -7.96 -2.74
N THR A 428 13.49 -8.97 -3.23
CA THR A 428 13.48 -10.32 -2.68
C THR A 428 14.86 -10.65 -2.13
N ILE A 429 14.96 -11.01 -0.86
CA ILE A 429 16.20 -11.38 -0.18
C ILE A 429 16.04 -12.77 0.43
N SER A 430 17.00 -13.64 0.17
CA SER A 430 16.96 -15.05 0.56
C SER A 430 18.31 -15.55 1.09
N ASP A 431 18.30 -16.34 2.16
CA ASP A 431 19.49 -17.03 2.69
C ASP A 431 20.67 -16.08 2.98
N CYS A 432 20.41 -14.89 3.52
CA CYS A 432 21.43 -13.87 3.75
C CYS A 432 21.77 -13.72 5.23
N SER A 433 23.04 -13.58 5.57
CA SER A 433 23.53 -13.32 6.94
C SER A 433 24.23 -11.96 7.01
N GLY A 434 23.85 -11.10 7.96
CA GLY A 434 24.40 -9.75 8.12
C GLY A 434 23.30 -8.74 8.43
N ASN A 435 23.67 -7.51 8.78
CA ASN A 435 22.65 -6.48 9.01
C ASN A 435 22.10 -5.96 7.68
N MET A 436 20.81 -5.68 7.63
CA MET A 436 20.12 -5.27 6.42
C MET A 436 19.41 -3.93 6.63
N GLU A 437 19.65 -2.97 5.75
CA GLU A 437 18.90 -1.73 5.65
C GLU A 437 18.21 -1.66 4.28
N ILE A 438 16.88 -1.73 4.28
CA ILE A 438 16.07 -1.77 3.06
C ILE A 438 15.16 -0.56 3.05
N LYS A 439 15.30 0.26 2.02
CA LYS A 439 14.43 1.41 1.74
C LYS A 439 13.75 1.18 0.41
N ASN A 440 12.44 1.05 0.43
CA ASN A 440 11.58 1.00 -0.75
C ASN A 440 10.43 1.99 -0.59
N SER A 441 9.72 2.32 -1.67
CA SER A 441 8.62 3.29 -1.59
C SER A 441 7.25 2.66 -1.82
N TYR A 442 7.09 1.74 -2.78
CA TYR A 442 5.75 1.29 -3.19
C TYR A 442 5.60 -0.21 -3.42
N ALA A 443 6.69 -0.93 -3.69
CA ALA A 443 6.61 -2.34 -4.07
C ALA A 443 6.82 -3.30 -2.89
N ALA A 444 6.48 -4.57 -3.12
CA ALA A 444 6.60 -5.62 -2.12
C ALA A 444 8.06 -5.88 -1.72
N ILE A 445 8.29 -6.15 -0.44
CA ILE A 445 9.57 -6.63 0.08
C ILE A 445 9.35 -8.03 0.65
N GLU A 446 10.14 -8.99 0.19
CA GLU A 446 10.10 -10.37 0.65
C GLU A 446 11.47 -10.76 1.22
N LEU A 447 11.52 -11.17 2.49
CA LEU A 447 12.72 -11.72 3.14
C LEU A 447 12.45 -13.15 3.61
N SER A 448 13.39 -14.05 3.33
CA SER A 448 13.28 -15.46 3.74
C SER A 448 14.62 -16.07 4.14
N GLY A 449 14.66 -16.79 5.27
CA GLY A 449 15.86 -17.55 5.66
C GLY A 449 17.06 -16.66 5.99
N CYS A 450 16.85 -15.48 6.55
CA CYS A 450 17.93 -14.52 6.78
C CYS A 450 18.34 -14.44 8.27
N GLU A 451 19.56 -14.00 8.53
CA GLU A 451 20.12 -13.81 9.88
C GLU A 451 20.70 -12.39 10.05
N GLY A 452 20.53 -11.77 11.22
CA GLY A 452 21.06 -10.44 11.55
C GLY A 452 19.98 -9.36 11.69
N ASN A 453 20.34 -8.12 12.07
CA ASN A 453 19.33 -7.10 12.31
C ASN A 453 18.79 -6.48 11.02
N VAL A 454 17.47 -6.29 10.92
CA VAL A 454 16.81 -5.77 9.73
C VAL A 454 16.08 -4.46 10.04
N ILE A 455 16.36 -3.43 9.24
CA ILE A 455 15.63 -2.16 9.25
C ILE A 455 14.96 -1.99 7.89
N ILE A 456 13.63 -1.90 7.89
CA ILE A 456 12.81 -1.74 6.68
C ILE A 456 12.03 -0.44 6.74
N HIS A 457 12.15 0.35 5.69
CA HIS A 457 11.26 1.47 5.40
C HIS A 457 10.56 1.19 4.07
N ASN A 458 9.22 1.12 4.09
CA ASN A 458 8.41 0.89 2.89
C ASN A 458 7.06 1.62 2.97
N ASN A 459 6.31 1.68 1.87
CA ASN A 459 4.86 1.86 1.91
C ASN A 459 4.07 0.72 1.24
N GLY A 460 4.76 -0.23 0.60
CA GLY A 460 4.15 -1.43 0.00
C GLY A 460 4.07 -2.62 0.97
N GLU A 461 3.67 -3.77 0.45
CA GLU A 461 3.59 -5.04 1.19
C GLU A 461 4.97 -5.51 1.70
N ILE A 462 4.98 -6.12 2.87
CA ILE A 462 6.18 -6.65 3.51
C ILE A 462 5.90 -8.06 4.03
N ARG A 463 6.60 -9.06 3.50
CA ARG A 463 6.55 -10.45 3.96
C ARG A 463 7.91 -10.90 4.48
N LEU A 464 7.96 -11.37 5.71
CA LEU A 464 9.16 -11.94 6.32
C LEU A 464 8.86 -13.35 6.82
N ALA A 465 9.74 -14.29 6.51
CA ALA A 465 9.62 -15.67 6.95
C ALA A 465 10.97 -16.24 7.37
N HIS A 466 11.01 -17.05 8.44
CA HIS A 466 12.21 -17.79 8.87
C HIS A 466 13.42 -16.85 9.06
N HIS A 467 13.33 -15.93 10.03
CA HIS A 467 14.38 -14.95 10.28
C HIS A 467 14.92 -15.02 11.71
N GLU A 468 16.23 -14.95 11.87
CA GLU A 468 16.90 -14.87 13.17
C GLU A 468 17.57 -13.50 13.34
N GLY A 469 17.06 -12.67 14.24
CA GLY A 469 17.56 -11.31 14.49
C GLY A 469 16.46 -10.32 14.82
N SER A 470 16.85 -9.12 15.27
CA SER A 470 15.90 -8.06 15.57
C SER A 470 15.42 -7.36 14.30
N ILE A 471 14.13 -7.06 14.23
CA ILE A 471 13.51 -6.42 13.08
C ILE A 471 12.84 -5.10 13.49
N SER A 472 13.10 -4.05 12.74
CA SER A 472 12.39 -2.76 12.83
C SER A 472 11.75 -2.42 11.49
N ILE A 473 10.43 -2.39 11.44
CA ILE A 473 9.64 -2.07 10.24
C ILE A 473 8.92 -0.75 10.46
N ASN A 474 9.12 0.18 9.54
CA ASN A 474 8.32 1.38 9.39
C ASN A 474 7.61 1.32 8.04
N ASN A 475 6.30 1.08 8.09
CA ASN A 475 5.42 1.00 6.95
C ASN A 475 4.26 1.99 7.09
N SER A 476 3.64 2.37 5.97
CA SER A 476 2.46 3.24 5.99
C SER A 476 1.20 2.47 5.57
N SER A 477 1.22 1.90 4.36
CA SER A 477 0.03 1.44 3.66
C SER A 477 0.04 -0.01 3.22
N GLY A 478 1.10 -0.79 3.43
CA GLY A 478 1.12 -2.20 3.00
C GLY A 478 0.71 -3.18 4.09
N LEU A 479 0.31 -4.39 3.69
CA LEU A 479 0.23 -5.54 4.58
C LEU A 479 1.63 -5.84 5.15
N VAL A 480 1.71 -6.10 6.45
CA VAL A 480 2.93 -6.61 7.09
C VAL A 480 2.66 -8.02 7.60
N GLU A 481 3.34 -9.00 7.04
CA GLU A 481 3.25 -10.41 7.42
C GLU A 481 4.62 -10.87 7.93
N ILE A 482 4.68 -11.34 9.18
CA ILE A 482 5.88 -11.88 9.80
C ILE A 482 5.58 -13.29 10.28
N ARG A 483 6.37 -14.26 9.80
CA ARG A 483 6.27 -15.68 10.16
C ARG A 483 7.59 -16.26 10.64
N ASP A 484 7.52 -17.10 11.66
CA ASP A 484 8.64 -17.92 12.15
C ASP A 484 9.92 -17.08 12.38
N LEU A 485 9.87 -16.19 13.38
CA LEU A 485 10.94 -15.26 13.69
C LEU A 485 11.52 -15.51 15.07
N VAL A 486 12.85 -15.48 15.19
CA VAL A 486 13.57 -15.54 16.46
C VAL A 486 14.30 -14.21 16.69
N GLY A 487 13.82 -13.40 17.64
CA GLY A 487 14.34 -12.06 17.92
C GLY A 487 13.25 -11.02 18.21
N ASP A 488 13.68 -9.81 18.55
CA ASP A 488 12.76 -8.71 18.87
C ASP A 488 12.19 -8.04 17.61
N VAL A 489 10.90 -7.71 17.61
CA VAL A 489 10.19 -7.10 16.49
C VAL A 489 9.57 -5.77 16.90
N ALA A 490 9.83 -4.72 16.12
CA ALA A 490 9.14 -3.44 16.22
C ALA A 490 8.48 -3.13 14.86
N VAL A 491 7.16 -3.05 14.82
CA VAL A 491 6.38 -2.68 13.62
C VAL A 491 5.60 -1.42 13.90
N THR A 492 5.73 -0.43 13.02
CA THR A 492 4.82 0.70 12.92
C THR A 492 4.15 0.65 11.55
N ASN A 493 2.82 0.56 11.52
CA ASN A 493 1.99 0.62 10.32
C ASN A 493 0.84 1.64 10.51
N SER A 494 0.10 1.97 9.45
CA SER A 494 -1.06 2.87 9.58
C SER A 494 -2.37 2.31 9.04
N TYR A 495 -2.39 1.73 7.83
CA TYR A 495 -3.66 1.44 7.14
C TYR A 495 -4.00 -0.04 7.04
N ASN A 496 -3.05 -0.86 6.60
CA ASN A 496 -3.30 -2.26 6.28
C ASN A 496 -2.98 -3.21 7.45
N PRO A 497 -3.40 -4.49 7.37
CA PRO A 497 -3.24 -5.43 8.48
C PRO A 497 -1.78 -5.69 8.85
N VAL A 498 -1.57 -6.07 10.11
CA VAL A 498 -0.31 -6.60 10.64
C VAL A 498 -0.57 -8.01 11.15
N LEU A 499 0.05 -8.99 10.51
CA LEU A 499 -0.07 -10.41 10.82
C LEU A 499 1.26 -10.90 11.37
N LEU A 500 1.24 -11.40 12.60
CA LEU A 500 2.38 -11.96 13.29
C LEU A 500 2.04 -13.40 13.65
N ASP A 501 2.86 -14.36 13.23
CA ASP A 501 2.67 -15.78 13.52
C ASP A 501 4.01 -16.46 13.83
N GLY A 502 4.16 -17.02 15.02
CA GLY A 502 5.38 -17.75 15.40
C GLY A 502 6.56 -16.80 15.64
N VAL A 503 6.46 -15.94 16.66
CA VAL A 503 7.56 -15.02 17.02
C VAL A 503 8.10 -15.35 18.40
N GLU A 504 9.37 -15.72 18.48
CA GLU A 504 10.13 -15.95 19.70
C GLU A 504 10.95 -14.69 20.04
N GLY A 505 10.43 -13.83 20.92
CA GLY A 505 11.07 -12.58 21.31
C GLY A 505 10.08 -11.47 21.70
N SER A 506 10.59 -10.25 21.91
CA SER A 506 9.75 -9.11 22.28
C SER A 506 9.11 -8.47 21.06
N VAL A 507 7.80 -8.31 21.05
CA VAL A 507 7.04 -7.71 19.95
C VAL A 507 6.44 -6.38 20.39
N ARG A 508 6.67 -5.33 19.60
CA ARG A 508 5.97 -4.05 19.67
C ARG A 508 5.30 -3.79 18.32
N ALA A 509 3.97 -3.79 18.28
CA ALA A 509 3.20 -3.53 17.07
C ALA A 509 2.30 -2.29 17.25
N GLU A 510 2.48 -1.29 16.39
CA GLU A 510 1.68 -0.07 16.35
C GLU A 510 0.93 0.00 15.03
N ASN A 511 -0.39 0.18 15.06
CA ASN A 511 -1.23 0.37 13.87
C ASN A 511 -2.36 1.38 14.13
N GLN A 512 -3.05 1.83 13.07
CA GLN A 512 -4.13 2.83 13.21
C GLN A 512 -5.46 2.44 12.60
N ARG A 513 -5.52 1.75 11.46
CA ARG A 513 -6.78 1.38 10.80
C ARG A 513 -6.81 -0.07 10.33
N GLY A 514 -5.70 -0.78 10.45
CA GLY A 514 -5.58 -2.18 10.08
C GLY A 514 -5.78 -3.13 11.26
N ILE A 515 -6.27 -4.34 10.96
CA ILE A 515 -6.37 -5.43 11.94
C ILE A 515 -4.96 -5.84 12.39
N ILE A 516 -4.78 -6.06 13.68
CA ILE A 516 -3.57 -6.72 14.20
C ILE A 516 -3.95 -8.14 14.63
N THR A 517 -3.30 -9.13 14.04
CA THR A 517 -3.43 -10.54 14.44
C THR A 517 -2.08 -11.04 14.90
N ALA A 518 -1.99 -11.46 16.17
CA ALA A 518 -0.79 -12.05 16.75
C ALA A 518 -1.09 -13.49 17.20
N LEU A 519 -0.40 -14.45 16.60
CA LEU A 519 -0.54 -15.88 16.84
C LEU A 519 0.82 -16.45 17.26
N ASN A 520 0.83 -17.38 18.21
CA ASN A 520 2.03 -18.13 18.60
C ASN A 520 3.21 -17.20 18.94
N ILE A 521 3.05 -16.37 19.97
CA ILE A 521 4.08 -15.42 20.40
C ILE A 521 4.70 -15.96 21.71
N ASP A 522 6.00 -16.19 21.71
CA ASP A 522 6.79 -16.55 22.90
C ASP A 522 7.68 -15.38 23.31
N GLY A 523 7.21 -14.58 24.28
CA GLY A 523 7.87 -13.37 24.74
C GLY A 523 6.89 -12.26 25.13
N SER A 524 7.39 -11.03 25.24
CA SER A 524 6.56 -9.88 25.61
C SER A 524 5.87 -9.27 24.39
N LEU A 525 4.54 -9.13 24.42
CA LEU A 525 3.75 -8.53 23.36
C LEU A 525 3.17 -7.18 23.80
N SER A 526 3.51 -6.11 23.09
CA SER A 526 2.97 -4.77 23.25
C SER A 526 2.28 -4.33 21.96
N ILE A 527 0.99 -3.98 22.03
CA ILE A 527 0.17 -3.56 20.89
C ILE A 527 -0.47 -2.20 21.19
N ASP A 528 -0.29 -1.22 20.29
CA ASP A 528 -1.06 0.03 20.24
C ASP A 528 -1.83 0.05 18.92
N ASN A 529 -3.17 -0.03 18.99
CA ASN A 529 -4.02 0.01 17.81
C ASN A 529 -5.16 1.02 17.95
N ARG A 530 -5.72 1.42 16.81
CA ARG A 530 -6.92 2.26 16.74
C ARG A 530 -7.86 1.73 15.66
N TYR A 531 -9.14 2.03 15.79
CA TYR A 531 -10.21 1.85 14.79
C TYR A 531 -10.43 0.44 14.22
N ALA A 532 -9.62 -0.55 14.60
CA ALA A 532 -9.65 -1.89 14.05
C ALA A 532 -9.50 -2.98 15.12
N PRO A 533 -9.96 -4.21 14.84
CA PRO A 533 -9.81 -5.35 15.72
C PRO A 533 -8.35 -5.70 16.06
N VAL A 534 -8.14 -6.18 17.29
CA VAL A 534 -6.90 -6.84 17.72
C VAL A 534 -7.24 -8.26 18.15
N THR A 535 -6.57 -9.25 17.55
CA THR A 535 -6.72 -10.67 17.90
C THR A 535 -5.39 -11.23 18.39
N VAL A 536 -5.38 -11.81 19.58
CA VAL A 536 -4.21 -12.48 20.16
C VAL A 536 -4.56 -13.92 20.54
N ARG A 537 -3.78 -14.89 20.07
CA ARG A 537 -3.95 -16.32 20.42
C ARG A 537 -2.60 -16.96 20.67
N TYR A 538 -2.56 -17.90 21.63
CA TYR A 538 -1.36 -18.67 21.97
C TYR A 538 -0.15 -17.78 22.31
N LEU A 539 -0.29 -16.93 23.33
CA LEU A 539 0.78 -16.10 23.86
C LEU A 539 1.38 -16.75 25.10
N THR A 540 2.69 -16.93 25.11
CA THR A 540 3.48 -17.29 26.28
C THR A 540 4.37 -16.12 26.67
N GLY A 541 4.03 -15.40 27.74
CA GLY A 541 4.75 -14.19 28.13
C GLY A 541 3.88 -13.08 28.67
N THR A 542 4.36 -11.83 28.63
CA THR A 542 3.60 -10.66 29.11
C THR A 542 2.78 -10.04 27.98
N LEU A 543 1.61 -9.51 28.30
CA LEU A 543 0.71 -8.86 27.35
C LEU A 543 0.44 -7.41 27.75
N ASP A 544 0.61 -6.47 26.83
CA ASP A 544 0.20 -5.08 26.97
C ASP A 544 -0.54 -4.64 25.70
N ILE A 545 -1.86 -4.45 25.78
CA ILE A 545 -2.67 -4.01 24.63
C ILE A 545 -3.34 -2.70 24.96
N GLU A 546 -3.16 -1.70 24.11
CA GLU A 546 -3.96 -0.49 24.06
C GLU A 546 -4.72 -0.45 22.73
N ASN A 547 -6.06 -0.48 22.78
CA ASN A 547 -6.88 -0.32 21.57
C ASN A 547 -8.01 0.69 21.75
N HIS A 548 -8.25 1.51 20.74
CA HIS A 548 -9.31 2.52 20.74
C HIS A 548 -10.27 2.29 19.57
N ASN A 549 -11.58 2.21 19.83
CA ASN A 549 -12.62 2.05 18.80
C ASN A 549 -12.49 0.77 17.94
N GLY A 550 -12.07 -0.35 18.53
CA GLY A 550 -12.02 -1.65 17.86
C GLY A 550 -12.07 -2.79 18.88
N PRO A 551 -12.69 -3.94 18.56
CA PRO A 551 -12.79 -5.05 19.50
C PRO A 551 -11.41 -5.66 19.79
N ILE A 552 -11.24 -6.17 21.01
CA ILE A 552 -10.05 -6.93 21.39
C ILE A 552 -10.51 -8.36 21.68
N GLU A 553 -9.95 -9.33 20.98
CA GLU A 553 -10.16 -10.76 21.22
C GLU A 553 -8.85 -11.40 21.68
N VAL A 554 -8.84 -11.94 22.90
CA VAL A 554 -7.68 -12.65 23.45
C VAL A 554 -8.09 -14.05 23.87
N LEU A 555 -7.39 -15.05 23.34
CA LEU A 555 -7.46 -16.44 23.79
C LEU A 555 -6.23 -16.77 24.65
N VAL A 556 -6.48 -17.12 25.91
CA VAL A 556 -5.46 -17.56 26.86
C VAL A 556 -5.59 -19.07 27.04
N SER A 557 -4.72 -19.81 26.36
CA SER A 557 -4.64 -21.28 26.43
C SER A 557 -3.49 -21.78 27.31
N GLU A 558 -2.55 -20.91 27.67
CA GLU A 558 -1.40 -21.25 28.52
C GLU A 558 -1.19 -20.14 29.56
N ASP A 559 -0.42 -20.45 30.61
CA ASP A 559 -0.09 -19.48 31.65
C ASP A 559 0.72 -18.32 31.06
N ILE A 560 0.12 -17.14 30.97
CA ILE A 560 0.85 -15.91 30.70
C ILE A 560 1.86 -15.64 31.82
N SER A 561 2.95 -14.95 31.53
CA SER A 561 3.97 -14.66 32.54
C SER A 561 3.86 -13.21 33.04
N GLY A 562 4.17 -12.97 34.31
CA GLY A 562 4.32 -11.63 34.86
C GLY A 562 3.00 -10.85 35.02
N SER A 563 3.08 -9.53 34.83
CA SER A 563 1.94 -8.61 34.93
C SER A 563 1.56 -8.13 33.54
N SER A 564 0.32 -8.40 33.15
CA SER A 564 -0.23 -8.06 31.85
C SER A 564 -1.35 -7.02 31.98
N MET A 565 -1.52 -6.19 30.95
CA MET A 565 -2.49 -5.12 30.91
C MET A 565 -3.25 -5.09 29.58
N ILE A 566 -4.55 -4.83 29.65
CA ILE A 566 -5.36 -4.51 28.48
C ILE A 566 -6.10 -3.21 28.79
N HIS A 567 -5.89 -2.19 27.97
CA HIS A 567 -6.62 -0.94 27.99
C HIS A 567 -7.46 -0.82 26.73
N SER A 568 -8.74 -0.48 26.90
CA SER A 568 -9.57 -0.15 25.74
C SER A 568 -10.57 0.96 25.97
N SER A 569 -10.87 1.68 24.89
CA SER A 569 -11.86 2.75 24.86
C SER A 569 -12.86 2.54 23.72
N ASN A 570 -14.15 2.72 24.04
CA ASN A 570 -15.29 2.56 23.13
C ASN A 570 -15.31 1.22 22.37
N SER A 571 -15.03 0.10 23.04
CA SER A 571 -14.89 -1.20 22.39
C SER A 571 -15.55 -2.35 23.15
N THR A 572 -15.41 -3.56 22.63
CA THR A 572 -15.69 -4.79 23.37
C THR A 572 -14.39 -5.59 23.52
N ILE A 573 -14.09 -5.99 24.75
CA ILE A 573 -12.98 -6.88 25.10
C ILE A 573 -13.58 -8.26 25.35
N ILE A 574 -13.17 -9.24 24.55
CA ILE A 574 -13.57 -10.65 24.69
C ILE A 574 -12.33 -11.42 25.13
N LEU A 575 -12.34 -11.89 26.38
CA LEU A 575 -11.30 -12.75 26.91
C LEU A 575 -11.84 -14.17 27.04
N THR A 576 -11.23 -15.09 26.30
CA THR A 576 -11.54 -16.53 26.37
C THR A 576 -10.38 -17.24 27.06
N ILE A 577 -10.67 -18.00 28.11
CA ILE A 577 -9.66 -18.63 28.96
C ILE A 577 -9.97 -20.12 29.07
N GLU A 578 -8.95 -20.97 28.92
CA GLU A 578 -9.03 -22.42 29.16
C GLU A 578 -9.08 -22.77 30.66
N ASP A 579 -9.73 -23.88 30.99
CA ASP A 579 -10.09 -24.27 32.37
C ASP A 579 -8.88 -24.55 33.29
N ASP A 580 -7.72 -24.83 32.74
CA ASP A 580 -6.49 -25.21 33.44
C ASP A 580 -5.53 -24.04 33.71
N VAL A 581 -5.80 -22.85 33.16
CA VAL A 581 -4.95 -21.66 33.32
C VAL A 581 -5.06 -21.06 34.73
N ALA A 582 -3.91 -20.76 35.36
CA ALA A 582 -3.84 -20.09 36.64
C ALA A 582 -3.61 -18.58 36.48
N LEU A 583 -4.58 -17.74 36.88
CA LEU A 583 -4.53 -16.30 36.63
C LEU A 583 -5.26 -15.46 37.68
N ASP A 584 -4.63 -14.36 38.11
CA ASP A 584 -5.24 -13.31 38.92
C ASP A 584 -5.82 -12.23 38.01
N LEU A 585 -7.16 -12.12 37.95
CA LEU A 585 -7.86 -11.19 37.05
C LEU A 585 -8.43 -10.00 37.80
N ILE A 586 -8.14 -8.80 37.30
CA ILE A 586 -8.73 -7.54 37.76
C ILE A 586 -9.33 -6.84 36.56
N ALA A 587 -10.64 -6.66 36.56
CA ALA A 587 -11.36 -6.00 35.49
C ALA A 587 -12.08 -4.75 36.02
N SER A 588 -11.95 -3.63 35.32
CA SER A 588 -12.67 -2.39 35.64
C SER A 588 -13.13 -1.70 34.36
N THR A 589 -14.38 -1.24 34.34
CA THR A 589 -14.90 -0.44 33.21
C THR A 589 -15.77 0.72 33.70
N ILE A 590 -15.67 1.85 33.01
CA ILE A 590 -16.51 3.04 33.23
C ILE A 590 -17.53 3.16 32.10
N ASN A 591 -18.82 3.31 32.42
CA ASN A 591 -19.93 3.34 31.46
C ASN A 591 -20.02 2.10 30.55
N GLY A 592 -19.43 0.98 30.95
CA GLY A 592 -19.51 -0.30 30.24
C GLY A 592 -20.12 -1.40 31.10
N GLU A 593 -20.30 -2.57 30.51
CA GLU A 593 -20.74 -3.78 31.21
C GLU A 593 -19.61 -4.79 31.37
N ILE A 594 -19.63 -5.53 32.48
CA ILE A 594 -18.81 -6.73 32.66
C ILE A 594 -19.77 -7.94 32.63
N LYS A 595 -19.52 -8.88 31.73
CA LYS A 595 -20.24 -10.16 31.61
C LYS A 595 -19.25 -11.29 31.79
N SER A 596 -19.66 -12.33 32.50
CA SER A 596 -18.82 -13.50 32.72
C SER A 596 -19.66 -14.77 32.70
N SER A 597 -19.11 -15.80 32.06
CA SER A 597 -19.59 -17.18 32.17
C SER A 597 -19.18 -17.83 33.50
N TRP A 598 -18.12 -17.33 34.14
CA TRP A 598 -17.67 -17.74 35.46
C TRP A 598 -18.50 -17.09 36.57
N PRO A 599 -18.75 -17.78 37.70
CA PRO A 599 -19.41 -17.20 38.86
C PRO A 599 -18.49 -16.18 39.57
N ILE A 600 -18.55 -14.91 39.14
CA ILE A 600 -17.73 -13.82 39.68
C ILE A 600 -18.59 -12.75 40.36
N ASP A 601 -18.06 -12.16 41.43
CA ASP A 601 -18.68 -11.02 42.10
C ASP A 601 -18.34 -9.72 41.35
N ILE A 602 -19.38 -9.02 40.88
CA ILE A 602 -19.23 -7.73 40.18
C ILE A 602 -19.73 -6.62 41.09
N ILE A 603 -18.81 -5.74 41.50
CA ILE A 603 -19.11 -4.58 42.33
C ILE A 603 -19.43 -3.41 41.40
N THR A 604 -20.62 -2.83 41.57
CA THR A 604 -21.03 -1.63 40.82
C THR A 604 -21.04 -0.42 41.74
N SER A 605 -20.27 0.61 41.39
CA SER A 605 -20.17 1.87 42.11
C SER A 605 -20.38 3.04 41.16
N GLY A 606 -21.58 3.61 41.14
CA GLY A 606 -21.96 4.66 40.19
C GLY A 606 -21.95 4.11 38.76
N ASN A 607 -21.11 4.70 37.91
CA ASN A 607 -20.93 4.26 36.52
C ASN A 607 -19.74 3.31 36.33
N THR A 608 -19.04 2.98 37.41
CA THR A 608 -17.89 2.07 37.37
C THR A 608 -18.34 0.67 37.79
N ARG A 609 -17.90 -0.34 37.04
CA ARG A 609 -18.05 -1.75 37.38
C ARG A 609 -16.67 -2.36 37.56
N GLU A 610 -16.48 -3.10 38.65
CA GLU A 610 -15.23 -3.78 38.95
C GLU A 610 -15.48 -5.24 39.29
N ALA A 611 -14.58 -6.12 38.83
CA ALA A 611 -14.55 -7.53 39.18
C ALA A 611 -13.13 -7.95 39.52
N LYS A 612 -12.98 -8.79 40.53
CA LYS A 612 -11.70 -9.40 40.92
C LYS A 612 -11.92 -10.88 41.22
N PHE A 613 -11.16 -11.74 40.57
CA PHE A 613 -11.28 -13.18 40.76
C PHE A 613 -9.96 -13.89 40.41
N VAL A 614 -9.84 -15.12 40.90
CA VAL A 614 -8.62 -15.95 40.79
C VAL A 614 -9.01 -17.26 40.12
N LEU A 615 -8.28 -17.65 39.08
CA LEU A 615 -8.44 -18.89 38.32
C LEU A 615 -7.28 -19.87 38.61
N GLY A 616 -7.51 -21.18 38.48
CA GLY A 616 -6.47 -22.25 38.46
C GLY A 616 -5.54 -22.39 39.69
N GLY A 617 -5.69 -21.56 40.73
CA GLY A 617 -4.79 -21.50 41.89
C GLY A 617 -4.12 -20.13 42.11
N GLY A 618 -4.31 -19.20 41.17
CA GLY A 618 -3.72 -17.86 41.17
C GLY A 618 -2.27 -17.84 40.69
N GLY A 619 -1.75 -16.66 40.39
CA GLY A 619 -0.40 -16.51 39.86
C GLY A 619 -0.14 -15.19 39.12
N PRO A 620 0.15 -15.21 37.81
CA PRO A 620 0.31 -14.02 36.98
C PRO A 620 -0.92 -13.11 37.07
N SER A 621 -0.75 -11.80 36.93
CA SER A 621 -1.86 -10.85 37.04
C SER A 621 -2.21 -10.24 35.69
N LEU A 622 -3.49 -10.30 35.31
CA LEU A 622 -4.02 -9.60 34.13
C LEU A 622 -5.00 -8.51 34.57
N THR A 623 -4.63 -7.26 34.28
CA THR A 623 -5.47 -6.10 34.57
C THR A 623 -6.13 -5.59 33.30
N ILE A 624 -7.46 -5.54 33.29
CA ILE A 624 -8.26 -5.08 32.16
C ILE A 624 -8.98 -3.80 32.54
N THR A 625 -8.78 -2.75 31.77
CA THR A 625 -9.41 -1.44 31.99
C THR A 625 -10.16 -0.98 30.75
N GLY A 626 -11.40 -0.55 30.94
CA GLY A 626 -12.29 -0.11 29.87
C GLY A 626 -12.87 1.29 30.12
N SER A 627 -12.93 2.13 29.09
CA SER A 627 -13.74 3.35 29.08
C SER A 627 -14.82 3.23 28.02
N ASN A 628 -16.09 3.34 28.40
CA ASN A 628 -17.25 3.03 27.54
C ASN A 628 -17.12 1.66 26.83
N SER A 629 -16.50 0.69 27.49
CA SER A 629 -16.13 -0.59 26.87
C SER A 629 -16.74 -1.77 27.61
N ASN A 630 -17.26 -2.74 26.87
CA ASN A 630 -17.81 -3.96 27.43
C ASN A 630 -16.70 -4.99 27.61
N ILE A 631 -16.68 -5.69 28.75
CA ILE A 631 -15.71 -6.74 29.06
C ILE A 631 -16.49 -8.06 29.18
N ILE A 632 -16.13 -9.05 28.37
CA ILE A 632 -16.78 -10.36 28.32
C ILE A 632 -15.75 -11.44 28.63
N PHE A 633 -16.01 -12.21 29.68
CA PHE A 633 -15.21 -13.38 30.07
C PHE A 633 -15.90 -14.68 29.65
N ASN A 634 -15.24 -15.43 28.77
CA ASN A 634 -15.69 -16.73 28.29
C ASN A 634 -14.82 -17.84 28.86
N GLN A 635 -15.48 -18.92 29.27
CA GLN A 635 -14.87 -20.18 29.63
C GLN A 635 -14.77 -21.06 28.39
N LEU A 636 -13.57 -21.57 28.09
CA LEU A 636 -13.35 -22.58 27.05
C LEU A 636 -13.22 -23.96 27.71
N HIS A 637 -14.09 -24.88 27.31
CA HIS A 637 -14.17 -26.25 27.84
C HIS A 637 -13.42 -27.27 27.00
#